data_AF-A0A0Q0DUA3-F1
#
_entry.id   AF-A0A0Q0DUA3-F1
#
_cell.length_a   1.000
_cell.length_b   1.000
_cell.length_c   1.000
_cell.angle_alpha   90.00
_cell.angle_beta   90.00
_cell.angle_gamma   90.00
#
_symmetry.space_group_name_H-M   'P 1'
#
loop_
_entity.id
_entity.type
_entity.pdbx_description
1 polymer ?
#
loop_
_entity_poly.entity_id
_entity_poly.type
_entity_poly.pdbx_seq_one_letter_code
_entity_poly.pdbx_strand_id
1 'polypeptide(L)'
;MLIGSYTPSLVIISVLVAIIASYTALDLTGRIISAKGRAVYVWIAGGALALGVGGWSTHFIGMLAFVLPIDVAYDVPLTLLSLLIAVLSSGFALWLVTQPRLPALQLSLGASLLGLGISTMHYTGMAAMRMQPGIDYAPWRVFLSLLIAIAAAAAALWIAFHLRQQRPRVYLARGCAAGLLGMAIVGMHYTGMAAASFADGSFCGALAGGLSSNGLDRIVLVASLSVLSITLFCCILDSHLETRTAVLANSLVEANHELTHRALHDSLTGLPNRTLLTDRIEQTMNKVRENGGCFALMFMDLDGFKPVNDAFGHHTGDLLLRQVALRLRQNLHLHDTLARVGGDEFVLLVELQDQQDALAVAMRQVNEIGNPFTIGEHQLQISLSIGICMYPGNGTTQHELLVNADAAMYHTKAAGKNGYSFFDVSMNSNARNQLQLSQDLRSAIKHKHFCLYYQPKFDALTGLPVGAEALLRWNHPTQGLLGPDLFIALAEKTGLIIQIGEWVLNEACRQMREWYTQGYPHWRIAVNLSALQFCHNGLVTAVADTLARHQLPANCLTLEITETTAMHDADASLAVLRRLSEMGVDLSIDDFGTGYSSLMYLKRLPANEIKIDRGFVRDLEHDTDDAAIVSAIVAVGQALNLRIVAEGVETAVQQRFLTHLGCHSLQGFLLGHPLPAQQFLEDIRAAEVKAVLDASDAGQLAI
;
A
#
# COMPACT_ATOMS: atom_id res chain seq x y z
N MET A 1 -34.13 30.89 84.80
CA MET A 1 -33.52 30.82 83.46
C MET A 1 -34.63 30.57 82.46
N LEU A 2 -34.64 31.28 81.32
CA LEU A 2 -35.61 31.02 80.25
C LEU A 2 -35.43 29.60 79.73
N ILE A 3 -36.51 28.83 79.72
CA ILE A 3 -36.52 27.45 79.20
C ILE A 3 -36.89 27.52 77.71
N GLY A 4 -35.95 27.16 76.85
CA GLY A 4 -36.19 27.01 75.42
C GLY A 4 -36.60 25.60 75.03
N SER A 5 -37.21 25.46 73.86
CA SER A 5 -37.60 24.17 73.28
C SER A 5 -37.10 24.06 71.83
N TYR A 6 -36.84 22.85 71.35
CA TYR A 6 -36.40 22.63 69.98
C TYR A 6 -37.57 22.25 69.06
N THR A 7 -37.60 22.84 67.88
CA THR A 7 -38.49 22.42 66.78
C THR A 7 -37.87 21.24 66.04
N PRO A 8 -38.43 20.01 66.13
CA PRO A 8 -37.78 18.81 65.61
C PRO A 8 -37.50 18.84 64.10
N SER A 9 -38.37 19.47 63.30
CA SER A 9 -38.21 19.58 61.85
C SER A 9 -36.98 20.41 61.46
N LEU A 10 -36.74 21.55 62.12
CA LEU A 10 -35.57 22.40 61.85
C LEU A 10 -34.27 21.74 62.30
N VAL A 11 -34.31 20.94 63.38
CA VAL A 11 -33.16 20.12 63.79
C VAL A 11 -32.80 19.11 62.70
N ILE A 12 -33.77 18.38 62.16
CA ILE A 12 -33.54 17.42 61.06
C ILE A 12 -33.02 18.14 59.81
N ILE A 13 -33.59 19.30 59.47
CA ILE A 13 -33.14 20.11 58.33
C ILE A 13 -31.68 20.56 58.53
N SER A 14 -31.29 21.00 59.73
CA SER A 14 -29.89 21.37 60.02
C SER A 14 -28.93 20.20 59.79
N VAL A 15 -29.33 18.97 60.15
CA VAL A 15 -28.55 17.75 59.89
C VAL A 15 -28.44 17.48 58.39
N LEU A 16 -29.53 17.55 57.65
CA LEU A 16 -29.52 17.31 56.20
C LEU A 16 -28.65 18.33 55.46
N VAL A 17 -28.76 19.62 55.81
CA VAL A 17 -27.94 20.69 55.23
C VAL A 17 -26.46 20.45 55.55
N ALA A 18 -26.12 20.05 56.77
CA ALA A 18 -24.74 19.73 57.16
C ALA A 18 -24.17 18.55 56.36
N ILE A 19 -24.96 17.51 56.12
CA ILE A 19 -24.56 16.33 55.33
C ILE A 19 -24.35 16.72 53.87
N ILE A 20 -25.28 17.47 53.26
CA ILE A 20 -25.17 17.91 51.86
C ILE A 20 -23.94 18.81 51.71
N ALA A 21 -23.74 19.77 52.61
CA ALA A 21 -22.56 20.64 52.60
C ALA A 21 -21.26 19.83 52.72
N SER A 22 -21.21 18.84 53.61
CA SER A 22 -20.05 17.96 53.79
C SER A 22 -19.79 17.09 52.55
N TYR A 23 -20.83 16.60 51.88
CA TYR A 23 -20.71 15.83 50.64
C TYR A 23 -20.15 16.71 49.50
N THR A 24 -20.71 17.91 49.33
CA THR A 24 -20.22 18.90 48.36
C THR A 24 -18.75 19.24 48.62
N ALA A 25 -18.31 19.31 49.89
CA ALA A 25 -16.91 19.53 50.25
C ALA A 25 -15.98 18.44 49.72
N LEU A 26 -16.37 17.19 49.98
CA LEU A 26 -15.58 16.01 49.62
C LEU A 26 -15.53 15.83 48.10
N ASP A 27 -16.63 16.12 47.38
CA ASP A 27 -16.62 16.07 45.92
C ASP A 27 -15.71 17.13 45.30
N LEU A 28 -15.84 18.37 45.80
CA LEU A 28 -15.10 19.51 45.28
C LEU A 28 -13.58 19.39 45.52
N THR A 29 -13.18 18.81 46.64
CA THR A 29 -11.77 18.54 46.96
C THR A 29 -11.11 17.72 45.85
N GLY A 30 -11.80 16.73 45.30
CA GLY A 30 -11.29 15.93 44.19
C GLY A 30 -11.10 16.74 42.89
N ARG A 31 -11.92 17.76 42.68
CA ARG A 31 -11.88 18.62 41.47
C ARG A 31 -10.79 19.66 41.51
N ILE A 32 -10.57 20.26 42.68
CA ILE A 32 -9.52 21.25 42.85
C ILE A 32 -8.14 20.63 42.53
N ILE A 33 -7.98 19.32 42.78
CA ILE A 33 -6.75 18.57 42.51
C ILE A 33 -6.60 18.22 41.02
N SER A 34 -7.69 17.96 40.29
CA SER A 34 -7.63 17.71 38.84
C SER A 34 -7.53 19.01 38.03
N ALA A 35 -7.97 20.14 38.60
CA ALA A 35 -7.91 21.44 37.96
C ALA A 35 -6.47 21.94 37.75
N LYS A 36 -6.25 22.66 36.64
CA LYS A 36 -4.95 23.25 36.28
C LYS A 36 -5.05 24.76 36.11
N GLY A 37 -3.97 25.47 36.42
CA GLY A 37 -3.85 26.91 36.20
C GLY A 37 -4.86 27.73 37.01
N ARG A 38 -5.50 28.73 36.35
CA ARG A 38 -6.44 29.66 37.01
C ARG A 38 -7.71 28.99 37.55
N ALA A 39 -8.09 27.82 37.02
CA ALA A 39 -9.28 27.09 37.45
C ALA A 39 -9.19 26.63 38.92
N VAL A 40 -7.98 26.36 39.43
CA VAL A 40 -7.76 25.95 40.83
C VAL A 40 -8.28 27.01 41.80
N TYR A 41 -7.96 28.29 41.55
CA TYR A 41 -8.40 29.38 42.41
C TYR A 41 -9.91 29.62 42.34
N VAL A 42 -10.52 29.44 41.16
CA VAL A 42 -11.97 29.55 40.98
C VAL A 42 -12.70 28.44 41.75
N TRP A 43 -12.20 27.20 41.68
CA TRP A 43 -12.78 26.08 42.42
C TRP A 43 -12.60 26.21 43.93
N ILE A 44 -11.44 26.69 44.40
CA ILE A 44 -11.24 26.98 45.84
C ILE A 44 -12.20 28.09 46.31
N ALA A 45 -12.34 29.18 45.55
CA ALA A 45 -13.22 30.29 45.91
C ALA A 45 -14.71 29.87 45.92
N GLY A 46 -15.17 29.19 44.87
CA GLY A 46 -16.53 28.65 44.80
C GLY A 46 -16.81 27.63 45.90
N GLY A 47 -15.81 26.82 46.24
CA GLY A 47 -15.89 25.88 47.36
C GLY A 47 -15.96 26.51 48.73
N ALA A 48 -15.10 27.50 48.97
CA ALA A 48 -15.10 28.25 50.21
C ALA A 48 -16.47 28.88 50.47
N LEU A 49 -17.08 29.43 49.41
CA LEU A 49 -18.43 29.98 49.47
C LEU A 49 -19.48 28.92 49.78
N ALA A 50 -19.51 27.81 49.02
CA ALA A 50 -20.50 26.75 49.20
C ALA A 50 -20.44 26.10 50.59
N LEU A 51 -19.22 25.83 51.08
CA LEU A 51 -18.99 25.23 52.40
C LEU A 51 -19.21 26.21 53.53
N GLY A 52 -18.77 27.46 53.36
CA GLY A 52 -19.01 28.52 54.34
C GLY A 52 -20.51 28.76 54.51
N VAL A 53 -21.25 28.88 53.42
CA VAL A 53 -22.72 29.03 53.43
C VAL A 53 -23.38 27.79 54.05
N GLY A 54 -22.98 26.58 53.68
CA GLY A 54 -23.56 25.34 54.23
C GLY A 54 -23.33 25.17 55.74
N GLY A 55 -22.10 25.39 56.22
CA GLY A 55 -21.75 25.32 57.63
C GLY A 55 -22.39 26.42 58.47
N TRP A 56 -22.38 27.66 57.96
CA TRP A 56 -23.06 28.79 58.59
C TRP A 56 -24.58 28.58 58.66
N SER A 57 -25.19 28.05 57.60
CA SER A 57 -26.63 27.77 57.57
C SER A 57 -27.04 26.66 58.52
N THR A 58 -26.19 25.64 58.68
CA THR A 58 -26.41 24.59 59.69
C THR A 58 -26.48 25.21 61.09
N HIS A 59 -25.56 26.12 61.41
CA HIS A 59 -25.58 26.84 62.68
C HIS A 59 -26.82 27.73 62.83
N PHE A 60 -27.16 28.50 61.79
CA PHE A 60 -28.24 29.49 61.87
C PHE A 60 -29.63 28.84 61.90
N ILE A 61 -29.85 27.78 61.10
CA ILE A 61 -31.06 26.94 61.16
C ILE A 61 -31.18 26.26 62.54
N GLY A 62 -30.05 25.80 63.11
CA GLY A 62 -30.05 25.23 64.46
C GLY A 62 -30.35 26.25 65.56
N MET A 63 -29.94 27.52 65.41
CA MET A 63 -30.38 28.61 66.29
C MET A 63 -31.88 28.89 66.15
N LEU A 64 -32.40 28.95 64.92
CA LEU A 64 -33.83 29.14 64.66
C LEU A 64 -34.68 27.95 65.15
N ALA A 65 -34.08 26.76 65.23
CA ALA A 65 -34.73 25.59 65.82
C ALA A 65 -34.95 25.74 67.33
N PHE A 66 -34.15 26.55 68.01
CA PHE A 66 -34.25 26.79 69.46
C PHE A 66 -35.19 27.97 69.74
N VAL A 67 -36.41 27.65 70.19
CA VAL A 67 -37.46 28.62 70.46
C VAL A 67 -37.40 29.05 71.92
N LEU A 68 -37.15 30.34 72.15
CA LEU A 68 -37.28 30.99 73.44
C LEU A 68 -38.69 31.62 73.58
N PRO A 69 -39.20 31.79 74.80
CA PRO A 69 -40.50 32.45 75.04
C PRO A 69 -40.40 33.99 74.94
N ILE A 70 -39.62 34.50 73.99
CA ILE A 70 -39.42 35.92 73.64
C ILE A 70 -39.19 36.05 72.13
N ASP A 71 -39.51 37.20 71.56
CA ASP A 71 -39.17 37.49 70.16
C ASP A 71 -37.66 37.67 70.00
N VAL A 72 -37.09 36.97 69.02
CA VAL A 72 -35.65 36.99 68.71
C VAL A 72 -35.42 37.53 67.30
N ALA A 73 -34.45 38.45 67.20
CA ALA A 73 -33.88 38.96 65.95
C ALA A 73 -32.35 38.86 65.97
N TYR A 74 -31.73 39.07 64.82
CA TYR A 74 -30.27 38.94 64.66
C TYR A 74 -29.64 40.19 64.05
N ASP A 75 -28.59 40.69 64.69
CA ASP A 75 -27.81 41.83 64.22
C ASP A 75 -27.12 41.52 62.88
N VAL A 76 -27.43 42.30 61.83
CA VAL A 76 -26.96 42.05 60.46
C VAL A 76 -25.43 42.05 60.35
N PRO A 77 -24.68 43.03 60.91
CA PRO A 77 -23.22 43.03 60.83
C PRO A 77 -22.57 41.80 61.47
N LEU A 78 -22.99 41.40 62.67
CA LEU A 78 -22.45 40.21 63.34
C LEU A 78 -22.83 38.92 62.60
N THR A 79 -24.02 38.87 62.03
CA THR A 79 -24.49 37.74 61.21
C THR A 79 -23.62 37.59 59.95
N LEU A 80 -23.37 38.69 59.22
CA LEU A 80 -22.48 38.68 58.05
C LEU A 80 -21.03 38.39 58.41
N LEU A 81 -20.55 38.89 59.55
CA LEU A 81 -19.21 38.58 60.06
C LEU A 81 -19.06 37.09 60.35
N SER A 82 -20.05 36.46 60.98
CA SER A 82 -20.04 35.01 61.22
C SER A 82 -20.01 34.21 59.91
N LEU A 83 -20.76 34.63 58.88
CA LEU A 83 -20.72 34.02 57.55
C LEU A 83 -19.34 34.19 56.89
N LEU A 84 -18.74 35.37 56.98
CA LEU A 84 -17.40 35.63 56.44
C LEU A 84 -16.35 34.72 57.10
N ILE A 85 -16.40 34.56 58.43
CA ILE A 85 -15.52 33.64 59.16
C ILE A 85 -15.73 32.20 58.68
N ALA A 86 -16.96 31.78 58.42
CA ALA A 86 -17.27 30.46 57.88
C ALA A 86 -16.63 30.23 56.50
N VAL A 87 -16.76 31.20 55.59
CA VAL A 87 -16.22 31.15 54.23
C VAL A 87 -14.69 31.12 54.25
N LEU A 88 -14.05 32.00 55.03
CA LEU A 88 -12.59 32.03 55.15
C LEU A 88 -12.02 30.74 55.75
N SER A 89 -12.66 30.23 56.81
CA SER A 89 -12.26 28.96 57.44
C SER A 89 -12.40 27.78 56.47
N SER A 90 -13.47 27.78 55.66
CA SER A 90 -13.69 26.75 54.63
C SER A 90 -12.68 26.84 53.48
N GLY A 91 -12.32 28.06 53.05
CA GLY A 91 -11.28 28.28 52.04
C GLY A 91 -9.90 27.82 52.52
N PHE A 92 -9.55 28.11 53.77
CA PHE A 92 -8.33 27.59 54.39
C PHE A 92 -8.31 26.05 54.43
N ALA A 93 -9.43 25.43 54.81
CA ALA A 93 -9.55 23.98 54.84
C ALA A 93 -9.36 23.35 53.44
N LEU A 94 -10.01 23.89 52.41
CA LEU A 94 -9.86 23.41 51.03
C LEU A 94 -8.42 23.59 50.53
N TRP A 95 -7.81 24.76 50.76
CA TRP A 95 -6.42 25.00 50.41
C TRP A 95 -5.47 24.00 51.10
N LEU A 96 -5.67 23.74 52.40
CA LEU A 96 -4.82 22.82 53.15
C LEU A 96 -4.90 21.38 52.62
N VAL A 97 -6.11 20.91 52.24
CA VAL A 97 -6.31 19.54 51.71
C VAL A 97 -5.72 19.38 50.29
N THR A 98 -5.56 20.48 49.55
CA THR A 98 -4.93 20.45 48.22
C THR A 98 -3.41 20.35 48.25
N GLN A 99 -2.78 20.50 49.43
CA GLN A 99 -1.32 20.38 49.56
C GLN A 99 -0.84 18.96 49.22
N PRO A 100 0.36 18.78 48.63
CA PRO A 100 0.85 17.46 48.21
C PRO A 100 0.91 16.44 49.35
N ARG A 101 1.31 16.88 50.55
CA ARG A 101 1.43 16.07 51.77
C ARG A 101 0.74 16.79 52.92
N LEU A 102 0.12 16.02 53.81
CA LEU A 102 -0.48 16.53 55.04
C LEU A 102 0.14 15.81 56.25
N PRO A 103 1.36 16.18 56.66
CA PRO A 103 2.01 15.61 57.84
C PRO A 103 1.18 15.88 59.11
N ALA A 104 1.34 15.04 60.13
CA ALA A 104 0.55 15.10 61.36
C ALA A 104 0.55 16.49 62.03
N LEU A 105 1.67 17.22 61.97
CA LEU A 105 1.78 18.58 62.51
C LEU A 105 0.92 19.60 61.74
N GLN A 106 0.86 19.51 60.40
CA GLN A 106 0.01 20.38 59.59
C GLN A 106 -1.47 20.02 59.76
N LEU A 107 -1.78 18.73 59.90
CA LEU A 107 -3.13 18.27 60.23
C LEU A 107 -3.57 18.80 61.60
N SER A 108 -2.73 18.71 62.63
CA SER A 108 -3.09 19.16 63.98
C SER A 108 -3.23 20.67 64.08
N LEU A 109 -2.28 21.44 63.52
CA LEU A 109 -2.37 22.90 63.47
C LEU A 109 -3.55 23.36 62.61
N GLY A 110 -3.75 22.73 61.45
CA GLY A 110 -4.87 23.02 60.55
C GLY A 110 -6.23 22.71 61.19
N ALA A 111 -6.36 21.58 61.87
CA ALA A 111 -7.57 21.21 62.61
C ALA A 111 -7.84 22.17 63.78
N SER A 112 -6.79 22.61 64.47
CA SER A 112 -6.92 23.58 65.58
C SER A 112 -7.41 24.93 65.07
N LEU A 113 -6.83 25.43 63.96
CA LEU A 113 -7.24 26.69 63.36
C LEU A 113 -8.67 26.62 62.79
N LEU A 114 -9.01 25.52 62.11
CA LEU A 114 -10.34 25.29 61.57
C LEU A 114 -11.39 25.15 62.69
N GLY A 115 -11.11 24.36 63.74
CA GLY A 115 -11.99 24.20 64.89
C GLY A 115 -12.22 25.52 65.65
N LEU A 116 -11.17 26.35 65.79
CA LEU A 116 -11.29 27.71 66.32
C LEU A 116 -12.13 28.61 65.41
N GLY A 117 -11.97 28.50 64.09
CA GLY A 117 -12.77 29.24 63.11
C GLY A 117 -14.26 28.88 63.17
N ILE A 118 -14.60 27.60 63.21
CA ILE A 118 -15.99 27.12 63.33
C ILE A 118 -16.59 27.55 64.68
N SER A 119 -15.83 27.47 65.77
CA SER A 119 -16.27 27.91 67.10
C SER A 119 -16.47 29.43 67.15
N THR A 120 -15.52 30.20 66.61
CA THR A 120 -15.64 31.67 66.51
C THR A 120 -16.86 32.06 65.69
N MET A 121 -17.11 31.40 64.55
CA MET A 121 -18.32 31.59 63.75
C MET A 121 -19.58 31.33 64.57
N HIS A 122 -19.64 30.20 65.30
CA HIS A 122 -20.79 29.82 66.12
C HIS A 122 -21.09 30.85 67.23
N TYR A 123 -20.08 31.24 68.01
CA TYR A 123 -20.29 32.17 69.12
C TYR A 123 -20.51 33.61 68.64
N THR A 124 -19.94 34.01 67.49
CA THR A 124 -20.25 35.30 66.84
C THR A 124 -21.71 35.32 66.35
N GLY A 125 -22.21 34.21 65.80
CA GLY A 125 -23.61 34.05 65.42
C GLY A 125 -24.55 34.12 66.64
N MET A 126 -24.19 33.49 67.76
CA MET A 126 -24.93 33.60 69.02
C MET A 126 -24.94 35.03 69.56
N ALA A 127 -23.82 35.75 69.48
CA ALA A 127 -23.71 37.14 69.89
C ALA A 127 -24.60 38.09 69.04
N ALA A 128 -24.97 37.69 67.82
CA ALA A 128 -25.86 38.48 66.96
C ALA A 128 -27.27 38.65 67.57
N MET A 129 -27.70 37.77 68.50
CA MET A 129 -28.96 37.95 69.22
C MET A 129 -28.95 39.16 70.17
N ARG A 130 -27.76 39.69 70.53
CA ARG A 130 -27.59 40.85 71.44
C ARG A 130 -28.48 40.79 72.68
N MET A 131 -28.48 39.64 73.37
CA MET A 131 -29.29 39.45 74.57
C MET A 131 -28.86 40.39 75.70
N GLN A 132 -29.84 40.94 76.43
CA GLN A 132 -29.62 41.78 77.61
C GLN A 132 -30.45 41.27 78.79
N PRO A 133 -29.84 40.94 79.96
CA PRO A 133 -28.40 40.75 80.15
C PRO A 133 -27.83 39.69 79.20
N GLY A 134 -26.50 39.71 79.01
CA GLY A 134 -25.80 38.85 78.06
C GLY A 134 -26.04 37.35 78.27
N ILE A 135 -25.70 36.56 77.26
CA ILE A 135 -25.78 35.09 77.33
C ILE A 135 -24.73 34.59 78.33
N ASP A 136 -25.16 33.87 79.35
CA ASP A 136 -24.28 33.25 80.34
C ASP A 136 -23.82 31.89 79.82
N TYR A 137 -22.50 31.74 79.64
CA TYR A 137 -21.90 30.52 79.11
C TYR A 137 -21.26 29.67 80.21
N ALA A 138 -21.58 28.37 80.24
CA ALA A 138 -20.89 27.41 81.09
C ALA A 138 -19.48 27.10 80.53
N PRO A 139 -18.39 27.49 81.21
CA PRO A 139 -17.04 27.43 80.62
C PRO A 139 -16.62 26.02 80.17
N TRP A 140 -17.02 24.98 80.90
CA TRP A 140 -16.67 23.60 80.55
C TRP A 140 -17.40 23.10 79.28
N ARG A 141 -18.63 23.55 79.03
CA ARG A 141 -19.40 23.17 77.82
C ARG A 141 -18.88 23.90 76.59
N VAL A 142 -18.46 25.17 76.76
CA VAL A 142 -17.77 25.93 75.70
C VAL A 142 -16.45 25.26 75.34
N PHE A 143 -15.67 24.85 76.33
CA PHE A 143 -14.44 24.10 76.09
C PHE A 143 -14.71 22.75 75.41
N LEU A 144 -15.76 22.04 75.83
CA LEU A 144 -16.18 20.79 75.19
C LEU A 144 -16.61 20.99 73.73
N SER A 145 -17.39 22.03 73.42
CA SER A 145 -17.77 22.32 72.03
C SER A 145 -16.55 22.64 71.17
N LEU A 146 -15.56 23.37 71.71
CA LEU A 146 -14.31 23.65 71.01
C LEU A 146 -13.50 22.36 70.75
N LEU A 147 -13.40 21.45 71.71
CA LEU A 147 -12.75 20.15 71.50
C LEU A 147 -13.47 19.31 70.44
N ILE A 148 -14.80 19.29 70.45
CA ILE A 148 -15.60 18.61 69.41
C ILE A 148 -15.32 19.26 68.04
N ALA A 149 -15.25 20.60 67.97
CA ALA A 149 -14.96 21.32 66.74
C ALA A 149 -13.57 20.94 66.17
N ILE A 150 -12.54 20.89 67.01
CA ILE A 150 -11.18 20.54 66.61
C ILE A 150 -11.11 19.07 66.17
N ALA A 151 -11.76 18.15 66.91
CA ALA A 151 -11.81 16.74 66.54
C ALA A 151 -12.56 16.51 65.22
N ALA A 152 -13.70 17.18 65.03
CA ALA A 152 -14.45 17.14 63.79
C ALA A 152 -13.66 17.72 62.61
N ALA A 153 -12.95 18.83 62.83
CA ALA A 153 -12.07 19.44 61.83
C ALA A 153 -10.90 18.51 61.46
N ALA A 154 -10.28 17.84 62.43
CA ALA A 154 -9.22 16.85 62.18
C ALA A 154 -9.73 15.67 61.35
N ALA A 155 -10.90 15.13 61.71
CA ALA A 155 -11.54 14.06 60.95
C ALA A 155 -11.88 14.53 59.53
N ALA A 156 -12.45 15.73 59.38
CA ALA A 156 -12.81 16.30 58.08
C ALA A 156 -11.59 16.45 57.16
N LEU A 157 -10.51 17.06 57.65
CA LEU A 157 -9.27 17.25 56.90
C LEU A 157 -8.61 15.91 56.54
N TRP A 158 -8.57 14.97 57.47
CA TRP A 158 -7.99 13.64 57.23
C TRP A 158 -8.79 12.85 56.19
N ILE A 159 -10.12 12.79 56.34
CA ILE A 159 -11.03 12.13 55.39
C ILE A 159 -10.92 12.79 54.01
N ALA A 160 -11.03 14.12 53.95
CA ALA A 160 -10.98 14.85 52.69
C ALA A 160 -9.64 14.62 51.98
N PHE A 161 -8.52 14.58 52.70
CA PHE A 161 -7.20 14.30 52.14
C PHE A 161 -7.06 12.87 51.60
N HIS A 162 -7.64 11.85 52.27
CA HIS A 162 -7.54 10.46 51.81
C HIS A 162 -8.53 10.14 50.68
N LEU A 163 -9.70 10.77 50.65
CA LEU A 163 -10.74 10.57 49.63
C LEU A 163 -10.63 11.53 48.43
N ARG A 164 -9.51 12.28 48.34
CA ARG A 164 -9.29 13.26 47.28
C ARG A 164 -8.99 12.66 45.91
N GLN A 165 -8.50 11.42 45.86
CA GLN A 165 -8.26 10.70 44.60
C GLN A 165 -9.55 10.04 44.08
N GLN A 166 -9.85 10.20 42.79
CA GLN A 166 -10.99 9.53 42.17
C GLN A 166 -10.68 8.03 41.95
N ARG A 167 -11.36 7.15 42.68
CA ARG A 167 -11.29 5.67 42.54
C ARG A 167 -12.72 5.13 42.36
N PRO A 168 -12.92 3.97 41.71
CA PRO A 168 -14.24 3.46 41.29
C PRO A 168 -15.28 3.17 42.39
N ARG A 169 -14.95 3.34 43.68
CA ARG A 169 -15.87 3.19 44.84
C ARG A 169 -15.92 4.42 45.76
N VAL A 170 -15.32 5.54 45.35
CA VAL A 170 -15.14 6.72 46.22
C VAL A 170 -16.45 7.44 46.52
N TYR A 171 -17.46 7.35 45.65
CA TYR A 171 -18.77 7.98 45.88
C TYR A 171 -19.47 7.46 47.15
N LEU A 172 -19.43 6.15 47.37
CA LEU A 172 -20.04 5.50 48.54
C LEU A 172 -19.28 5.86 49.82
N ALA A 173 -17.95 5.89 49.76
CA ALA A 173 -17.10 6.33 50.87
C ALA A 173 -17.31 7.82 51.22
N ARG A 174 -17.48 8.69 50.21
CA ARG A 174 -17.80 10.12 50.38
C ARG A 174 -19.18 10.30 51.01
N GLY A 175 -20.17 9.50 50.63
CA GLY A 175 -21.50 9.51 51.24
C GLY A 175 -21.47 9.18 52.74
N CYS A 176 -20.82 8.07 53.11
CA CYS A 176 -20.66 7.69 54.53
C CYS A 176 -19.87 8.74 55.33
N ALA A 177 -18.78 9.24 54.75
CA ALA A 177 -17.96 10.29 55.35
C ALA A 177 -18.73 11.60 55.56
N ALA A 178 -19.53 12.03 54.58
CA ALA A 178 -20.37 13.22 54.67
C ALA A 178 -21.42 13.08 55.78
N GLY A 179 -22.02 11.90 55.94
CA GLY A 179 -22.92 11.59 57.04
C GLY A 179 -22.26 11.78 58.41
N LEU A 180 -21.06 11.20 58.60
CA LEU A 180 -20.30 11.30 59.85
C LEU A 180 -19.87 12.74 60.14
N LEU A 181 -19.38 13.47 59.14
CA LEU A 181 -18.95 14.86 59.29
C LEU A 181 -20.13 15.79 59.57
N GLY A 182 -21.26 15.62 58.87
CA GLY A 182 -22.48 16.39 59.12
C GLY A 182 -22.98 16.22 60.55
N MET A 183 -23.01 14.98 61.06
CA MET A 183 -23.37 14.70 62.45
C MET A 183 -22.38 15.32 63.45
N ALA A 184 -21.08 15.33 63.16
CA ALA A 184 -20.08 15.94 64.03
C ALA A 184 -20.19 17.47 64.09
N ILE A 185 -20.43 18.13 62.95
CA ILE A 185 -20.65 19.58 62.87
C ILE A 185 -21.90 19.98 63.67
N VAL A 186 -22.98 19.22 63.51
CA VAL A 186 -24.23 19.45 64.24
C VAL A 186 -24.06 19.16 65.74
N GLY A 187 -23.34 18.11 66.10
CA GLY A 187 -23.00 17.78 67.49
C GLY A 187 -22.22 18.89 68.18
N MET A 188 -21.27 19.52 67.48
CA MET A 188 -20.58 20.72 67.96
C MET A 188 -21.58 21.86 68.21
N HIS A 189 -22.42 22.16 67.23
CA HIS A 189 -23.39 23.26 67.31
C HIS A 189 -24.33 23.13 68.51
N TYR A 190 -24.98 21.97 68.69
CA TYR A 190 -25.90 21.78 69.81
C TYR A 190 -25.19 21.68 71.17
N THR A 191 -23.93 21.25 71.21
CA THR A 191 -23.12 21.35 72.44
C THR A 191 -22.84 22.81 72.81
N GLY A 192 -22.57 23.66 71.82
CA GLY A 192 -22.43 25.10 72.02
C GLY A 192 -23.73 25.77 72.45
N MET A 193 -24.87 25.39 71.86
CA MET A 193 -26.20 25.84 72.31
C MET A 193 -26.49 25.42 73.75
N ALA A 194 -26.14 24.18 74.13
CA ALA A 194 -26.30 23.68 75.50
C ALA A 194 -25.35 24.36 76.50
N ALA A 195 -24.31 25.06 76.03
CA ALA A 195 -23.43 25.87 76.88
C ALA A 195 -24.06 27.22 77.26
N ALA A 196 -25.00 27.71 76.45
CA ALA A 196 -25.68 28.99 76.64
C ALA A 196 -26.85 28.88 77.61
N SER A 197 -26.96 29.84 78.51
CA SER A 197 -28.10 30.01 79.40
C SER A 197 -28.56 31.46 79.39
N PHE A 198 -29.88 31.64 79.45
CA PHE A 198 -30.53 32.94 79.31
C PHE A 198 -31.23 33.28 80.63
N ALA A 199 -30.85 34.40 81.24
CA ALA A 199 -31.41 34.85 82.51
C ALA A 199 -32.93 35.12 82.40
N ASP A 200 -33.65 35.01 83.53
CA ASP A 200 -35.07 35.37 83.54
C ASP A 200 -35.25 36.88 83.31
N GLY A 201 -36.17 37.25 82.42
CA GLY A 201 -36.39 38.65 82.03
C GLY A 201 -35.43 39.18 80.96
N SER A 202 -34.57 38.34 80.37
CA SER A 202 -33.75 38.73 79.22
C SER A 202 -34.60 39.13 78.02
N PHE A 203 -34.15 40.14 77.26
CA PHE A 203 -34.74 40.53 75.97
C PHE A 203 -33.69 40.62 74.86
N CYS A 204 -34.14 40.52 73.61
CA CYS A 204 -33.28 40.58 72.42
C CYS A 204 -33.04 42.03 71.98
N GLY A 205 -31.82 42.53 72.13
CA GLY A 205 -31.44 43.90 71.75
C GLY A 205 -31.35 44.15 70.24
N ALA A 206 -31.47 43.10 69.41
CA ALA A 206 -31.45 43.21 67.95
C ALA A 206 -32.85 43.51 67.34
N LEU A 207 -33.92 43.58 68.14
CA LEU A 207 -35.29 43.75 67.62
C LEU A 207 -35.53 45.08 66.86
N ALA A 208 -34.79 46.15 67.19
CA ALA A 208 -35.01 47.48 66.62
C ALA A 208 -34.43 47.68 65.19
N GLY A 209 -33.69 46.71 64.65
CA GLY A 209 -33.06 46.83 63.33
C GLY A 209 -32.36 45.56 62.80
N GLY A 210 -32.55 44.43 63.48
CA GLY A 210 -32.03 43.12 63.07
C GLY A 210 -33.00 42.33 62.21
N LEU A 211 -32.55 41.17 61.72
CA LEU A 211 -33.36 40.24 60.96
C LEU A 211 -34.30 39.49 61.91
N SER A 212 -35.61 39.67 61.75
CA SER A 212 -36.62 38.92 62.52
C SER A 212 -36.53 37.43 62.21
N SER A 213 -36.72 36.58 63.22
CA SER A 213 -36.79 35.12 63.04
C SER A 213 -37.93 34.67 62.11
N ASN A 214 -39.02 35.43 62.01
CA ASN A 214 -40.16 35.12 61.13
C ASN A 214 -39.77 35.09 59.65
N GLY A 215 -39.79 33.91 59.03
CA GLY A 215 -39.52 33.69 57.60
C GLY A 215 -38.04 33.64 57.21
N LEU A 216 -37.14 33.96 58.14
CA LEU A 216 -35.69 33.93 57.94
C LEU A 216 -35.17 32.49 57.77
N ASP A 217 -35.80 31.53 58.44
CA ASP A 217 -35.57 30.09 58.27
C ASP A 217 -35.74 29.65 56.81
N ARG A 218 -36.80 30.10 56.15
CA ARG A 218 -37.09 29.77 54.75
C ARG A 218 -36.08 30.41 53.80
N ILE A 219 -35.72 31.67 54.04
CA ILE A 219 -34.76 32.40 53.21
C ILE A 219 -33.39 31.73 53.29
N VAL A 220 -32.90 31.47 54.51
CA VAL A 220 -31.61 30.81 54.73
C VAL A 220 -31.62 29.40 54.14
N LEU A 221 -32.69 28.63 54.34
CA LEU A 221 -32.80 27.29 53.78
C LEU A 221 -32.77 27.29 52.24
N VAL A 222 -33.59 28.12 51.60
CA VAL A 222 -33.68 28.19 50.14
C VAL A 222 -32.36 28.68 49.53
N ALA A 223 -31.77 29.74 50.09
CA ALA A 223 -30.48 30.27 49.62
C ALA A 223 -29.38 29.20 49.69
N SER A 224 -29.32 28.47 50.80
CA SER A 224 -28.25 27.49 51.03
C SER A 224 -28.42 26.22 50.21
N LEU A 225 -29.66 25.72 50.06
CA LEU A 225 -29.93 24.62 49.15
C LEU A 225 -29.66 25.00 47.68
N SER A 226 -29.95 26.26 47.29
CA SER A 226 -29.66 26.75 45.94
C SER A 226 -28.16 26.78 45.67
N VAL A 227 -27.36 27.36 46.58
CA VAL A 227 -25.89 27.40 46.46
C VAL A 227 -25.32 25.99 46.38
N LEU A 228 -25.71 25.09 47.30
CA LEU A 228 -25.21 23.72 47.32
C LEU A 228 -25.61 22.91 46.07
N SER A 229 -26.85 23.09 45.58
CA SER A 229 -27.34 22.40 44.38
C SER A 229 -26.63 22.89 43.11
N ILE A 230 -26.42 24.20 42.97
CA ILE A 230 -25.67 24.78 41.85
C ILE A 230 -24.24 24.26 41.85
N THR A 231 -23.57 24.23 43.02
CA THR A 231 -22.21 23.68 43.12
C THR A 231 -22.18 22.21 42.71
N LEU A 232 -23.11 21.39 43.22
CA LEU A 232 -23.18 19.97 42.87
C LEU A 232 -23.48 19.75 41.38
N PHE A 233 -24.35 20.58 40.78
CA PHE A 233 -24.65 20.51 39.35
C PHE A 233 -23.45 20.89 38.48
N CYS A 234 -22.78 22.01 38.78
CA CYS A 234 -21.54 22.41 38.11
C CYS A 234 -20.48 21.31 38.21
N CYS A 235 -20.37 20.69 39.37
CA CYS A 235 -19.57 19.50 39.56
C CYS A 235 -19.99 18.38 38.57
N ILE A 236 -21.23 17.90 38.62
CA ILE A 236 -21.67 16.78 37.76
C ILE A 236 -21.42 17.07 36.27
N LEU A 237 -21.75 18.28 35.79
CA LEU A 237 -21.59 18.69 34.39
C LEU A 237 -20.13 18.62 33.93
N ASP A 238 -19.22 19.16 34.73
CA ASP A 238 -17.77 19.17 34.46
C ASP A 238 -17.20 17.73 34.34
N SER A 239 -17.66 16.81 35.20
CA SER A 239 -17.26 15.40 35.12
C SER A 239 -17.77 14.70 33.84
N HIS A 240 -18.97 15.04 33.38
CA HIS A 240 -19.51 14.53 32.12
C HIS A 240 -18.77 15.09 30.90
N LEU A 241 -18.30 16.34 30.96
CA LEU A 241 -17.54 16.96 29.87
C LEU A 241 -16.14 16.35 29.74
N GLU A 242 -15.41 16.18 30.85
CA GLU A 242 -14.07 15.57 30.84
C GLU A 242 -14.05 14.14 30.29
N THR A 243 -15.07 13.33 30.62
CA THR A 243 -15.16 11.94 30.12
C THR A 243 -15.46 11.88 28.62
N ARG A 244 -16.35 12.76 28.12
CA ARG A 244 -16.67 12.82 26.68
C ARG A 244 -15.51 13.31 25.84
N THR A 245 -14.76 14.31 26.31
CA THR A 245 -13.61 14.84 25.55
C THR A 245 -12.49 13.81 25.42
N ALA A 246 -12.24 13.00 26.46
CA ALA A 246 -11.24 11.93 26.40
C ALA A 246 -11.62 10.82 25.39
N VAL A 247 -12.88 10.39 25.36
CA VAL A 247 -13.36 9.37 24.42
C VAL A 247 -13.31 9.89 22.97
N LEU A 248 -13.74 11.13 22.74
CA LEU A 248 -13.68 11.76 21.42
C LEU A 248 -12.24 11.94 20.94
N ALA A 249 -11.31 12.35 21.82
CA ALA A 249 -9.90 12.50 21.48
C ALA A 249 -9.28 11.16 21.05
N ASN A 250 -9.53 10.08 21.80
CA ASN A 250 -9.04 8.74 21.43
C ASN A 250 -9.65 8.25 20.12
N SER A 251 -10.96 8.44 19.93
CA SER A 251 -11.64 8.05 18.68
C SER A 251 -11.09 8.81 17.48
N LEU A 252 -10.74 10.09 17.65
CA LEU A 252 -10.15 10.91 16.60
C LEU A 252 -8.73 10.47 16.27
N VAL A 253 -7.94 10.07 17.27
CA VAL A 253 -6.59 9.50 17.06
C VAL A 253 -6.68 8.17 16.30
N GLU A 254 -7.58 7.27 16.70
CA GLU A 254 -7.79 5.98 16.02
C GLU A 254 -8.27 6.16 14.58
N ALA A 255 -9.30 7.00 14.36
CA ALA A 255 -9.81 7.29 13.03
C ALA A 255 -8.75 7.94 12.14
N ASN A 256 -7.93 8.84 12.69
CA ASN A 256 -6.84 9.45 11.95
C ASN A 256 -5.78 8.41 11.58
N HIS A 257 -5.37 7.55 12.52
CA HIS A 257 -4.42 6.47 12.23
C HIS A 257 -4.93 5.52 11.14
N GLU A 258 -6.21 5.15 11.16
CA GLU A 258 -6.83 4.31 10.14
C GLU A 258 -6.90 5.01 8.78
N LEU A 259 -7.23 6.31 8.75
CA LEU A 259 -7.21 7.12 7.52
C LEU A 259 -5.81 7.24 6.93
N THR A 260 -4.79 7.52 7.75
CA THR A 260 -3.40 7.62 7.29
C THR A 260 -2.90 6.27 6.78
N HIS A 261 -3.23 5.17 7.46
CA HIS A 261 -2.87 3.83 7.01
C HIS A 261 -3.50 3.50 5.65
N ARG A 262 -4.79 3.76 5.47
CA ARG A 262 -5.51 3.54 4.20
C ARG A 262 -5.03 4.48 3.07
N ALA A 263 -4.61 5.70 3.40
CA ALA A 263 -4.09 6.65 2.43
C ALA A 263 -2.69 6.28 1.90
N LEU A 264 -1.92 5.49 2.65
CA LEU A 264 -0.50 5.19 2.37
C LEU A 264 -0.21 3.73 2.00
N HIS A 265 -1.18 2.83 2.12
CA HIS A 265 -1.00 1.40 1.80
C HIS A 265 -2.00 0.92 0.74
N ASP A 266 -1.59 -0.05 -0.07
CA ASP A 266 -2.44 -0.77 -1.01
C ASP A 266 -3.44 -1.65 -0.24
N SER A 267 -4.73 -1.49 -0.57
CA SER A 267 -5.82 -2.19 0.14
C SER A 267 -5.82 -3.71 -0.04
N LEU A 268 -5.23 -4.22 -1.13
CA LEU A 268 -5.24 -5.65 -1.43
C LEU A 268 -4.09 -6.39 -0.76
N THR A 269 -2.86 -5.84 -0.87
CA THR A 269 -1.63 -6.48 -0.42
C THR A 269 -1.14 -5.98 0.96
N GLY A 270 -1.62 -4.83 1.42
CA GLY A 270 -1.13 -4.18 2.63
C GLY A 270 0.28 -3.59 2.51
N LEU A 271 0.88 -3.60 1.32
CA LEU A 271 2.17 -2.95 1.05
C LEU A 271 2.00 -1.43 0.95
N PRO A 272 3.06 -0.63 1.17
CA PRO A 272 3.12 0.76 0.74
C PRO A 272 2.54 0.99 -0.66
N ASN A 273 1.74 2.03 -0.83
CA ASN A 273 1.25 2.45 -2.13
C ASN A 273 2.22 3.45 -2.79
N ARG A 274 1.88 3.91 -4.00
CA ARG A 274 2.67 4.89 -4.75
C ARG A 274 3.03 6.16 -3.96
N THR A 275 2.14 6.65 -3.10
CA THR A 275 2.37 7.85 -2.29
C THR A 275 3.44 7.61 -1.23
N LEU A 276 3.33 6.52 -0.47
CA LEU A 276 4.34 6.20 0.55
C LEU A 276 5.69 5.82 -0.07
N LEU A 277 5.69 5.10 -1.19
CA LEU A 277 6.90 4.81 -1.95
C LEU A 277 7.64 6.09 -2.35
N THR A 278 6.90 7.09 -2.82
CA THR A 278 7.45 8.39 -3.26
C THR A 278 8.18 9.10 -2.13
N ASP A 279 7.52 9.21 -0.97
CA ASP A 279 8.12 9.79 0.24
C ASP A 279 9.37 9.00 0.68
N ARG A 280 9.34 7.66 0.63
CA ARG A 280 10.50 6.82 0.99
C ARG A 280 11.70 7.04 0.06
N ILE A 281 11.48 7.12 -1.25
CA ILE A 281 12.58 7.38 -2.19
C ILE A 281 13.19 8.76 -1.91
N GLU A 282 12.38 9.79 -1.67
CA GLU A 282 12.88 11.13 -1.37
C GLU A 282 13.70 11.16 -0.06
N GLN A 283 13.21 10.50 0.99
CA GLN A 283 13.95 10.33 2.24
C GLN A 283 15.30 9.63 2.04
N THR A 284 15.33 8.52 1.27
CA THR A 284 16.56 7.78 1.00
C THR A 284 17.54 8.58 0.12
N MET A 285 17.05 9.33 -0.87
CA MET A 285 17.88 10.24 -1.68
C MET A 285 18.56 11.30 -0.80
N ASN A 286 17.81 11.93 0.12
CA ASN A 286 18.38 12.91 1.05
C ASN A 286 19.41 12.28 1.99
N LYS A 287 19.10 11.10 2.54
CA LYS A 287 20.03 10.34 3.39
C LYS A 287 21.34 10.01 2.69
N VAL A 288 21.28 9.56 1.43
CA VAL A 288 22.48 9.24 0.63
C VAL A 288 23.26 10.49 0.26
N ARG A 289 22.59 11.63 -0.02
CA ARG A 289 23.27 12.92 -0.26
C ARG A 289 24.03 13.43 0.97
N GLU A 290 23.49 13.22 2.17
CA GLU A 290 24.09 13.69 3.42
C GLU A 290 25.19 12.76 3.94
N ASN A 291 24.95 11.44 3.92
CA ASN A 291 25.81 10.45 4.59
C ASN A 291 26.66 9.62 3.62
N GLY A 292 26.51 9.80 2.31
CA GLY A 292 27.08 8.91 1.30
C GLY A 292 26.33 7.57 1.21
N GLY A 293 26.88 6.65 0.40
CA GLY A 293 26.27 5.33 0.13
C GLY A 293 25.53 5.26 -1.20
N CYS A 294 24.76 4.20 -1.40
CA CYS A 294 23.94 4.02 -2.59
C CYS A 294 22.66 3.24 -2.29
N PHE A 295 21.68 3.30 -3.20
CA PHE A 295 20.50 2.45 -3.16
C PHE A 295 20.14 1.98 -4.56
N ALA A 296 19.43 0.86 -4.65
CA ALA A 296 18.80 0.37 -5.86
C ALA A 296 17.29 0.57 -5.80
N LEU A 297 16.72 1.01 -6.92
CA LEU A 297 15.30 1.03 -7.18
C LEU A 297 14.99 -0.04 -8.25
N MET A 298 14.21 -1.03 -7.87
CA MET A 298 13.85 -2.16 -8.71
C MET A 298 12.38 -2.09 -9.08
N PHE A 299 12.07 -1.81 -10.34
CA PHE A 299 10.72 -1.86 -10.87
C PHE A 299 10.45 -3.28 -11.36
N MET A 300 9.39 -3.90 -10.86
CA MET A 300 9.13 -5.33 -10.99
C MET A 300 7.71 -5.56 -11.53
N ASP A 301 7.58 -6.42 -12.52
CA ASP A 301 6.29 -6.74 -13.14
C ASP A 301 6.14 -8.25 -13.32
N LEU A 302 4.95 -8.78 -12.99
CA LEU A 302 4.64 -10.20 -13.08
C LEU A 302 4.29 -10.63 -14.50
N ASP A 303 5.15 -11.46 -15.07
CA ASP A 303 4.93 -12.05 -16.37
C ASP A 303 3.82 -13.11 -16.32
N GLY A 304 2.84 -12.98 -17.21
CA GLY A 304 1.76 -13.97 -17.32
C GLY A 304 0.61 -13.77 -16.34
N PHE A 305 0.56 -12.66 -15.60
CA PHE A 305 -0.55 -12.37 -14.68
C PHE A 305 -1.90 -12.18 -15.38
N LYS A 306 -1.93 -11.51 -16.55
CA LYS A 306 -3.17 -11.29 -17.30
C LYS A 306 -3.85 -12.61 -17.75
N PRO A 307 -3.15 -13.58 -18.37
CA PRO A 307 -3.71 -14.91 -18.63
C PRO A 307 -4.32 -15.60 -17.41
N VAL A 308 -3.74 -15.42 -16.21
CA VAL A 308 -4.30 -15.98 -14.97
C VAL A 308 -5.65 -15.34 -14.64
N ASN A 309 -5.78 -14.02 -14.76
CA ASN A 309 -7.07 -13.34 -14.57
C ASN A 309 -8.11 -13.77 -15.60
N ASP A 310 -7.69 -13.90 -16.86
CA ASP A 310 -8.59 -14.27 -17.95
C ASP A 310 -9.09 -15.72 -17.81
N ALA A 311 -8.24 -16.63 -17.30
CA ALA A 311 -8.58 -18.06 -17.14
C ALA A 311 -9.31 -18.39 -15.81
N PHE A 312 -8.90 -17.78 -14.69
CA PHE A 312 -9.35 -18.15 -13.34
C PHE A 312 -10.10 -17.05 -12.59
N GLY A 313 -10.31 -15.89 -13.24
CA GLY A 313 -11.02 -14.74 -12.70
C GLY A 313 -10.20 -13.88 -11.74
N HIS A 314 -10.66 -12.64 -11.56
CA HIS A 314 -9.97 -11.61 -10.75
C HIS A 314 -9.77 -12.00 -9.28
N HIS A 315 -10.67 -12.77 -8.67
CA HIS A 315 -10.51 -13.22 -7.29
C HIS A 315 -9.25 -14.10 -7.11
N THR A 316 -8.98 -14.99 -8.06
CA THR A 316 -7.79 -15.85 -8.05
C THR A 316 -6.54 -15.02 -8.29
N GLY A 317 -6.59 -14.04 -9.20
CA GLY A 317 -5.51 -13.06 -9.39
C GLY A 317 -5.21 -12.24 -8.14
N ASP A 318 -6.23 -11.80 -7.40
CA ASP A 318 -6.07 -11.05 -6.15
C ASP A 318 -5.38 -11.88 -5.06
N LEU A 319 -5.73 -13.17 -4.96
CA LEU A 319 -5.06 -14.11 -4.06
C LEU A 319 -3.60 -14.34 -4.46
N LEU A 320 -3.33 -14.45 -5.77
CA LEU A 320 -1.98 -14.58 -6.30
C LEU A 320 -1.14 -13.35 -5.96
N LEU A 321 -1.67 -12.13 -6.14
CA LEU A 321 -0.98 -10.89 -5.79
C LEU A 321 -0.63 -10.79 -4.30
N ARG A 322 -1.52 -11.26 -3.41
CA ARG A 322 -1.23 -11.35 -1.98
C ARG A 322 -0.08 -12.31 -1.68
N GLN A 323 -0.05 -13.47 -2.33
CA GLN A 323 1.03 -14.45 -2.15
C GLN A 323 2.36 -13.96 -2.73
N VAL A 324 2.33 -13.28 -3.88
CA VAL A 324 3.50 -12.61 -4.46
C VAL A 324 4.04 -11.56 -3.49
N ALA A 325 3.18 -10.69 -2.96
CA ALA A 325 3.58 -9.67 -1.99
C ALA A 325 4.24 -10.28 -0.74
N LEU A 326 3.69 -11.39 -0.21
CA LEU A 326 4.27 -12.12 0.90
C LEU A 326 5.64 -12.70 0.55
N ARG A 327 5.76 -13.34 -0.62
CA ARG A 327 7.00 -14.00 -1.05
C ARG A 327 8.13 -12.98 -1.32
N LEU A 328 7.82 -11.88 -2.01
CA LEU A 328 8.78 -10.79 -2.23
C LEU A 328 9.30 -10.19 -0.91
N ARG A 329 8.45 -10.16 0.13
CA ARG A 329 8.79 -9.58 1.44
C ARG A 329 9.64 -10.48 2.33
N GLN A 330 9.59 -11.80 2.16
CA GLN A 330 10.21 -12.77 3.09
C GLN A 330 11.73 -12.60 3.26
N ASN A 331 12.41 -12.03 2.27
CA ASN A 331 13.87 -11.94 2.21
C ASN A 331 14.40 -10.49 2.21
N LEU A 332 13.60 -9.54 2.69
CA LEU A 332 13.95 -8.12 2.74
C LEU A 332 14.36 -7.69 4.15
N HIS A 333 15.30 -6.75 4.23
CA HIS A 333 15.70 -6.14 5.49
C HIS A 333 14.64 -5.15 5.99
N LEU A 334 14.73 -4.78 7.27
CA LEU A 334 13.76 -3.90 7.93
C LEU A 334 13.76 -2.46 7.34
N HIS A 335 14.82 -2.09 6.64
CA HIS A 335 14.98 -0.78 5.98
C HIS A 335 14.58 -0.79 4.51
N ASP A 336 14.38 -1.97 3.90
CA ASP A 336 13.96 -2.08 2.52
C ASP A 336 12.45 -1.78 2.41
N THR A 337 12.07 -1.11 1.33
CA THR A 337 10.67 -0.75 1.08
C THR A 337 10.17 -1.47 -0.16
N LEU A 338 9.27 -2.43 0.03
CA LEU A 338 8.51 -3.05 -1.04
C LEU A 338 7.15 -2.36 -1.15
N ALA A 339 6.81 -1.84 -2.32
CA ALA A 339 5.56 -1.15 -2.60
C ALA A 339 4.84 -1.79 -3.79
N ARG A 340 3.51 -1.63 -3.83
CA ARG A 340 2.70 -1.95 -5.01
C ARG A 340 2.20 -0.67 -5.65
N VAL A 341 2.53 -0.45 -6.92
CA VAL A 341 2.25 0.81 -7.62
C VAL A 341 0.91 0.76 -8.34
N GLY A 342 0.50 -0.42 -8.81
CA GLY A 342 -0.79 -0.69 -9.44
C GLY A 342 -0.78 -2.03 -10.17
N GLY A 343 -1.94 -2.63 -10.43
CA GLY A 343 -2.02 -3.87 -11.21
C GLY A 343 -1.11 -4.98 -10.67
N ASP A 344 -0.24 -5.48 -11.53
CA ASP A 344 0.82 -6.47 -11.31
C ASP A 344 2.22 -5.87 -11.09
N GLU A 345 2.31 -4.56 -10.88
CA GLU A 345 3.55 -3.82 -10.73
C GLU A 345 3.93 -3.60 -9.26
N PHE A 346 5.17 -3.97 -8.93
CA PHE A 346 5.79 -3.79 -7.62
C PHE A 346 7.07 -2.96 -7.77
N VAL A 347 7.41 -2.19 -6.74
CA VAL A 347 8.67 -1.45 -6.69
C VAL A 347 9.37 -1.76 -5.38
N LEU A 348 10.64 -2.15 -5.49
CA LEU A 348 11.50 -2.45 -4.36
C LEU A 348 12.62 -1.41 -4.27
N LEU A 349 12.68 -0.72 -3.13
CA LEU A 349 13.74 0.20 -2.76
C LEU A 349 14.64 -0.48 -1.73
N VAL A 350 15.91 -0.66 -2.06
CA VAL A 350 16.89 -1.36 -1.21
C VAL A 350 18.11 -0.47 -1.03
N GLU A 351 18.49 -0.21 0.22
CA GLU A 351 19.73 0.47 0.54
C GLU A 351 20.91 -0.51 0.45
N LEU A 352 21.99 -0.11 -0.21
CA LEU A 352 23.10 -1.01 -0.55
C LEU A 352 24.44 -0.44 -0.07
N GLN A 353 25.36 -1.34 0.27
CA GLN A 353 26.75 -0.96 0.59
C GLN A 353 27.59 -0.88 -0.70
N ASP A 354 27.41 -1.84 -1.61
CA ASP A 354 28.02 -1.84 -2.95
C ASP A 354 26.93 -1.96 -4.04
N GLN A 355 27.17 -1.38 -5.21
CA GLN A 355 26.29 -1.50 -6.36
C GLN A 355 26.13 -2.96 -6.82
N GLN A 356 27.14 -3.80 -6.60
CA GLN A 356 27.10 -5.22 -6.97
C GLN A 356 26.05 -6.02 -6.19
N ASP A 357 25.69 -5.57 -4.98
CA ASP A 357 24.68 -6.23 -4.15
C ASP A 357 23.27 -6.17 -4.77
N ALA A 358 23.00 -5.18 -5.63
CA ALA A 358 21.74 -5.05 -6.35
C ALA A 358 21.44 -6.28 -7.23
N LEU A 359 22.48 -6.85 -7.85
CA LEU A 359 22.36 -8.03 -8.71
C LEU A 359 21.88 -9.24 -7.89
N ALA A 360 22.49 -9.45 -6.73
CA ALA A 360 22.18 -10.57 -5.86
C ALA A 360 20.73 -10.50 -5.34
N VAL A 361 20.24 -9.30 -5.02
CA VAL A 361 18.85 -9.08 -4.62
C VAL A 361 17.90 -9.36 -5.79
N ALA A 362 18.17 -8.82 -6.98
CA ALA A 362 17.32 -9.03 -8.15
C ALA A 362 17.24 -10.51 -8.57
N MET A 363 18.38 -11.20 -8.66
CA MET A 363 18.44 -12.65 -8.95
C MET A 363 17.61 -13.46 -7.96
N ARG A 364 17.69 -13.12 -6.66
CA ARG A 364 16.93 -13.78 -5.62
C ARG A 364 15.43 -13.59 -5.83
N GLN A 365 14.97 -12.36 -6.09
CA GLN A 365 13.55 -12.09 -6.32
C GLN A 365 12.99 -12.83 -7.54
N VAL A 366 13.74 -12.87 -8.66
CA VAL A 366 13.34 -13.63 -9.86
C VAL A 366 13.20 -15.12 -9.54
N ASN A 367 14.20 -15.71 -8.87
CA ASN A 367 14.18 -17.13 -8.53
C ASN A 367 13.04 -17.49 -7.56
N GLU A 368 12.77 -16.65 -6.57
CA GLU A 368 11.70 -16.88 -5.59
C GLU A 368 10.31 -16.85 -6.25
N ILE A 369 10.08 -15.92 -7.16
CA ILE A 369 8.79 -15.83 -7.89
C ILE A 369 8.64 -16.96 -8.90
N GLY A 370 9.72 -17.45 -9.50
CA GLY A 370 9.68 -18.59 -10.43
C GLY A 370 9.16 -19.90 -9.83
N ASN A 371 9.13 -20.03 -8.51
CA ASN A 371 8.57 -21.18 -7.81
C ASN A 371 7.02 -21.23 -7.92
N PRO A 372 6.38 -22.41 -8.06
CA PRO A 372 4.93 -22.52 -8.15
C PRO A 372 4.17 -21.87 -6.97
N PHE A 373 3.00 -21.33 -7.25
CA PHE A 373 2.05 -20.80 -6.27
C PHE A 373 0.84 -21.73 -6.16
N THR A 374 0.52 -22.16 -4.93
CA THR A 374 -0.70 -22.92 -4.65
C THR A 374 -1.81 -21.93 -4.26
N ILE A 375 -2.78 -21.72 -5.15
CA ILE A 375 -3.92 -20.82 -4.93
C ILE A 375 -5.21 -21.64 -5.01
N GLY A 376 -5.82 -21.94 -3.86
CA GLY A 376 -6.97 -22.85 -3.80
C GLY A 376 -6.57 -24.25 -4.26
N GLU A 377 -7.21 -24.74 -5.32
CA GLU A 377 -6.91 -26.06 -5.93
C GLU A 377 -5.95 -25.97 -7.12
N HIS A 378 -5.49 -24.77 -7.49
CA HIS A 378 -4.65 -24.55 -8.67
C HIS A 378 -3.17 -24.40 -8.30
N GLN A 379 -2.29 -25.00 -9.11
CA GLN A 379 -0.88 -24.64 -9.15
C GLN A 379 -0.65 -23.68 -10.30
N LEU A 380 -0.24 -22.46 -9.97
CA LEU A 380 0.05 -21.40 -10.92
C LEU A 380 1.55 -21.14 -10.96
N GLN A 381 2.10 -20.96 -12.15
CA GLN A 381 3.49 -20.58 -12.32
C GLN A 381 3.55 -19.28 -13.13
N ILE A 382 4.20 -18.27 -12.55
CA ILE A 382 4.43 -16.97 -13.15
C ILE A 382 5.91 -16.64 -13.04
N SER A 383 6.40 -15.71 -13.84
CA SER A 383 7.76 -15.20 -13.72
C SER A 383 7.78 -13.71 -13.40
N LEU A 384 8.98 -13.17 -13.16
CA LEU A 384 9.17 -11.77 -12.81
C LEU A 384 10.18 -11.13 -13.76
N SER A 385 9.85 -9.94 -14.26
CA SER A 385 10.78 -9.09 -15.00
C SER A 385 11.13 -7.86 -14.16
N ILE A 386 12.42 -7.57 -13.98
CA ILE A 386 12.92 -6.51 -13.10
C ILE A 386 13.80 -5.50 -13.85
N GLY A 387 13.49 -4.21 -13.73
CA GLY A 387 14.36 -3.11 -14.13
C GLY A 387 15.04 -2.45 -12.94
N ILE A 388 16.35 -2.27 -12.99
CA ILE A 388 17.16 -1.81 -11.85
C ILE A 388 17.77 -0.44 -12.16
N CYS A 389 17.54 0.54 -11.29
CA CYS A 389 18.23 1.82 -11.28
C CYS A 389 19.05 2.01 -10.00
N MET A 390 20.26 2.51 -10.15
CA MET A 390 21.15 2.85 -9.04
C MET A 390 21.15 4.36 -8.77
N TYR A 391 21.14 4.72 -7.49
CA TYR A 391 21.37 6.09 -7.05
C TYR A 391 22.54 6.16 -6.05
N PRO A 392 23.49 7.09 -6.23
CA PRO A 392 23.60 8.05 -7.32
C PRO A 392 24.03 7.39 -8.65
N GLY A 393 23.54 7.88 -9.80
CA GLY A 393 24.00 7.44 -11.13
C GLY A 393 22.93 7.45 -12.23
N ASN A 394 21.81 6.75 -12.02
CA ASN A 394 20.77 6.56 -13.05
C ASN A 394 19.62 7.57 -12.97
N GLY A 395 19.83 8.70 -12.31
CA GLY A 395 18.84 9.78 -12.21
C GLY A 395 19.17 10.78 -11.11
N THR A 396 18.63 11.99 -11.24
CA THR A 396 18.79 13.11 -10.30
C THR A 396 17.53 13.41 -9.51
N THR A 397 16.38 12.93 -10.00
CA THR A 397 15.07 13.11 -9.35
C THR A 397 14.40 11.76 -9.12
N GLN A 398 13.50 11.70 -8.14
CA GLN A 398 12.69 10.53 -7.87
C GLN A 398 11.89 10.06 -9.11
N HIS A 399 11.30 11.01 -9.84
CA HIS A 399 10.54 10.70 -11.04
C HIS A 399 11.42 10.08 -12.13
N GLU A 400 12.61 10.64 -12.35
CA GLU A 400 13.57 10.12 -13.31
C GLU A 400 14.04 8.70 -12.96
N LEU A 401 14.33 8.42 -11.68
CA LEU A 401 14.69 7.07 -11.24
C LEU A 401 13.57 6.04 -11.49
N LEU A 402 12.31 6.40 -11.22
CA LEU A 402 11.17 5.52 -11.48
C LEU A 402 10.97 5.26 -12.98
N VAL A 403 11.06 6.30 -13.82
CA VAL A 403 10.92 6.17 -15.28
C VAL A 403 12.04 5.33 -15.87
N ASN A 404 13.27 5.54 -15.41
CA ASN A 404 14.43 4.78 -15.89
C ASN A 404 14.36 3.31 -15.44
N ALA A 405 13.89 3.04 -14.22
CA ALA A 405 13.71 1.67 -13.74
C ALA A 405 12.60 0.94 -14.52
N ASP A 406 11.51 1.63 -14.84
CA ASP A 406 10.43 1.12 -15.70
C ASP A 406 10.94 0.80 -17.13
N ALA A 407 11.74 1.71 -17.72
CA ALA A 407 12.36 1.47 -19.02
C ALA A 407 13.27 0.23 -19.04
N ALA A 408 14.04 0.02 -17.98
CA ALA A 408 14.89 -1.16 -17.83
C ALA A 408 14.06 -2.46 -17.67
N MET A 409 12.93 -2.40 -16.95
CA MET A 409 12.01 -3.52 -16.79
C MET A 409 11.38 -3.91 -18.12
N TYR A 410 10.96 -2.92 -18.90
CA TYR A 410 10.39 -3.15 -20.23
C TYR A 410 11.42 -3.75 -21.20
N HIS A 411 12.69 -3.34 -21.09
CA HIS A 411 13.79 -3.96 -21.81
C HIS A 411 13.94 -5.45 -21.45
N THR A 412 13.89 -5.80 -20.16
CA THR A 412 13.89 -7.21 -19.71
C THR A 412 12.73 -8.00 -20.32
N LYS A 413 11.51 -7.43 -20.34
CA LYS A 413 10.35 -8.07 -20.98
C LYS A 413 10.55 -8.28 -22.47
N ALA A 414 11.17 -7.33 -23.16
CA ALA A 414 11.45 -7.43 -24.59
C ALA A 414 12.52 -8.48 -24.91
N ALA A 415 13.47 -8.70 -23.99
CA ALA A 415 14.60 -9.62 -24.12
C ALA A 415 14.29 -11.09 -23.77
N GLY A 416 13.03 -11.42 -23.43
CA GLY A 416 12.62 -12.80 -23.15
C GLY A 416 11.87 -13.02 -21.84
N LYS A 417 11.64 -11.95 -21.04
CA LYS A 417 10.99 -12.00 -19.71
C LYS A 417 11.82 -12.80 -18.68
N ASN A 418 11.28 -13.01 -17.48
CA ASN A 418 11.88 -13.84 -16.43
C ASN A 418 13.37 -13.52 -16.14
N GLY A 419 13.64 -12.29 -15.71
CA GLY A 419 15.01 -11.85 -15.53
C GLY A 419 15.10 -10.43 -14.99
N TYR A 420 16.25 -9.81 -15.19
CA TYR A 420 16.50 -8.43 -14.79
C TYR A 420 17.40 -7.69 -15.77
N SER A 421 17.35 -6.36 -15.76
CA SER A 421 18.25 -5.49 -16.52
C SER A 421 18.56 -4.24 -15.72
N PHE A 422 19.84 -3.84 -15.69
CA PHE A 422 20.21 -2.51 -15.22
C PHE A 422 19.86 -1.46 -16.25
N PHE A 423 19.41 -0.29 -15.80
CA PHE A 423 19.17 0.83 -16.67
C PHE A 423 20.46 1.30 -17.35
N ASP A 424 20.42 1.32 -18.68
CA ASP A 424 21.39 1.99 -19.52
C ASP A 424 20.71 3.14 -20.27
N VAL A 425 21.44 4.24 -20.51
CA VAL A 425 20.91 5.43 -21.19
C VAL A 425 20.35 5.08 -22.58
N SER A 426 20.90 4.06 -23.24
CA SER A 426 20.42 3.54 -24.53
C SER A 426 19.02 2.90 -24.48
N MET A 427 18.51 2.54 -23.29
CA MET A 427 17.18 1.94 -23.13
C MET A 427 16.06 2.96 -23.38
N ASN A 428 16.26 4.21 -22.97
CA ASN A 428 15.30 5.30 -23.21
C ASN A 428 15.20 5.67 -24.70
N SER A 429 16.31 5.58 -25.45
CA SER A 429 16.28 5.75 -26.90
C SER A 429 15.64 4.54 -27.60
N ASN A 430 15.87 3.32 -27.14
CA ASN A 430 15.27 2.11 -27.73
C ASN A 430 13.73 2.08 -27.66
N ALA A 431 13.13 2.49 -26.53
CA ALA A 431 11.67 2.52 -26.41
C ALA A 431 11.02 3.55 -27.37
N ARG A 432 11.61 4.75 -27.48
CA ARG A 432 11.17 5.77 -28.46
C ARG A 432 11.38 5.32 -29.89
N ASN A 433 12.53 4.72 -30.19
CA ASN A 433 12.87 4.20 -31.51
C ASN A 433 11.90 3.08 -31.92
N GLN A 434 11.52 2.18 -31.02
CA GLN A 434 10.53 1.13 -31.30
C GLN A 434 9.14 1.70 -31.59
N LEU A 435 8.71 2.71 -30.83
CA LEU A 435 7.42 3.38 -31.09
C LEU A 435 7.42 4.04 -32.47
N GLN A 436 8.50 4.74 -32.81
CA GLN A 436 8.65 5.39 -34.10
C GLN A 436 8.72 4.37 -35.24
N LEU A 437 9.53 3.31 -35.08
CA LEU A 437 9.63 2.22 -36.06
C LEU A 437 8.28 1.52 -36.29
N SER A 438 7.43 1.40 -35.25
CA SER A 438 6.08 0.85 -35.38
C SER A 438 5.16 1.75 -36.22
N GLN A 439 5.25 3.07 -36.05
CA GLN A 439 4.53 4.04 -36.87
C GLN A 439 5.02 3.99 -38.32
N ASP A 440 6.34 3.93 -38.52
CA ASP A 440 6.97 3.85 -39.82
C ASP A 440 6.58 2.56 -40.55
N LEU A 441 6.48 1.42 -39.85
CA LEU A 441 6.05 0.14 -40.42
C LEU A 441 4.61 0.21 -40.97
N ARG A 442 3.69 0.85 -40.23
CA ARG A 442 2.31 1.07 -40.70
C ARG A 442 2.27 1.96 -41.94
N SER A 443 3.14 2.96 -41.99
CA SER A 443 3.28 3.84 -43.15
C SER A 443 3.85 3.08 -44.35
N ALA A 444 4.83 2.21 -44.13
CA ALA A 444 5.50 1.42 -45.17
C ALA A 444 4.55 0.51 -45.95
N ILE A 445 3.59 -0.13 -45.26
CA ILE A 445 2.56 -0.96 -45.90
C ILE A 445 1.71 -0.11 -46.86
N LYS A 446 1.30 1.09 -46.45
CA LYS A 446 0.45 1.98 -47.27
C LYS A 446 1.19 2.57 -48.46
N HIS A 447 2.45 2.94 -48.27
CA HIS A 447 3.25 3.64 -49.29
C HIS A 447 4.12 2.69 -50.13
N LYS A 448 3.94 1.37 -50.01
CA LYS A 448 4.66 0.34 -50.78
C LYS A 448 6.18 0.44 -50.66
N HIS A 449 6.68 0.63 -49.44
CA HIS A 449 8.12 0.70 -49.17
C HIS A 449 8.80 -0.67 -49.03
N PHE A 450 8.04 -1.76 -49.06
CA PHE A 450 8.61 -3.12 -49.04
C PHE A 450 9.06 -3.55 -50.44
N CYS A 451 10.14 -4.32 -50.50
CA CYS A 451 10.64 -4.98 -51.69
C CYS A 451 11.09 -6.40 -51.36
N LEU A 452 11.15 -7.27 -52.36
CA LEU A 452 11.68 -8.62 -52.23
C LEU A 452 13.05 -8.70 -52.90
N TYR A 453 13.98 -9.30 -52.19
CA TYR A 453 15.26 -9.77 -52.73
C TYR A 453 15.17 -11.29 -52.84
N TYR A 454 15.85 -11.86 -53.81
CA TYR A 454 15.75 -13.27 -54.14
C TYR A 454 17.12 -13.92 -54.01
N GLN A 455 17.22 -14.95 -53.19
CA GLN A 455 18.45 -15.71 -53.04
C GLN A 455 18.37 -17.02 -53.84
N PRO A 456 19.35 -17.35 -54.68
CA PRO A 456 19.25 -18.51 -55.55
C PRO A 456 19.43 -19.82 -54.77
N LYS A 457 18.62 -20.81 -55.14
CA LYS A 457 18.77 -22.21 -54.72
C LYS A 457 19.31 -23.01 -55.91
N PHE A 458 20.34 -23.81 -55.68
CA PHE A 458 20.96 -24.65 -56.70
C PHE A 458 20.79 -26.13 -56.38
N ASP A 459 20.58 -26.96 -57.40
CA ASP A 459 20.63 -28.40 -57.27
C ASP A 459 22.05 -28.85 -56.90
N ALA A 460 22.15 -29.69 -55.86
CA ALA A 460 23.45 -30.05 -55.29
C ALA A 460 24.31 -30.92 -56.22
N LEU A 461 23.69 -31.66 -57.14
CA LEU A 461 24.36 -32.60 -58.04
C LEU A 461 24.70 -31.96 -59.39
N THR A 462 23.74 -31.31 -60.01
CA THR A 462 23.87 -30.71 -61.34
C THR A 462 24.45 -29.30 -61.30
N GLY A 463 24.37 -28.62 -60.15
CA GLY A 463 24.78 -27.22 -60.01
C GLY A 463 23.88 -26.24 -60.76
N LEU A 464 22.71 -26.68 -61.24
CA LEU A 464 21.76 -25.84 -61.95
C LEU A 464 20.82 -25.11 -60.98
N PRO A 465 20.37 -23.89 -61.31
CA PRO A 465 19.41 -23.16 -60.50
C PRO A 465 18.05 -23.88 -60.49
N VAL A 466 17.47 -24.05 -59.30
CA VAL A 466 16.17 -24.72 -59.09
C VAL A 466 15.09 -23.80 -58.55
N GLY A 467 15.44 -22.54 -58.29
CA GLY A 467 14.49 -21.55 -57.76
C GLY A 467 15.16 -20.51 -56.90
N ALA A 468 14.36 -19.88 -56.04
CA ALA A 468 14.83 -18.84 -55.14
C ALA A 468 14.05 -18.79 -53.83
N GLU A 469 14.68 -18.31 -52.77
CA GLU A 469 13.99 -17.85 -51.57
C GLU A 469 13.69 -16.35 -51.68
N ALA A 470 12.45 -15.96 -51.37
CA ALA A 470 12.00 -14.58 -51.35
C ALA A 470 12.22 -13.95 -49.97
N LEU A 471 13.19 -13.05 -49.90
CA LEU A 471 13.61 -12.39 -48.68
C LEU A 471 13.08 -10.96 -48.63
N LEU A 472 12.24 -10.68 -47.63
CA LEU A 472 11.68 -9.36 -47.42
C LEU A 472 12.76 -8.32 -47.08
N ARG A 473 12.64 -7.15 -47.69
CA ARG A 473 13.43 -5.95 -47.36
C ARG A 473 12.51 -4.74 -47.25
N TRP A 474 12.95 -3.76 -46.48
CA TRP A 474 12.21 -2.52 -46.29
C TRP A 474 13.06 -1.32 -46.72
N ASN A 475 12.64 -0.61 -47.76
CA ASN A 475 13.22 0.67 -48.16
C ASN A 475 12.74 1.78 -47.22
N HIS A 476 13.44 1.97 -46.11
CA HIS A 476 13.13 3.01 -45.15
C HIS A 476 13.52 4.40 -45.69
N PRO A 477 12.63 5.42 -45.67
CA PRO A 477 12.91 6.74 -46.23
C PRO A 477 14.17 7.43 -45.64
N THR A 478 14.45 7.18 -44.37
CA THR A 478 15.57 7.82 -43.65
C THR A 478 16.72 6.88 -43.29
N GLN A 479 16.47 5.56 -43.21
CA GLN A 479 17.48 4.58 -42.74
C GLN A 479 18.01 3.70 -43.89
N GLY A 480 17.51 3.88 -45.11
CA GLY A 480 17.90 3.06 -46.26
C GLY A 480 17.28 1.67 -46.23
N LEU A 481 17.95 0.70 -46.83
CA LEU A 481 17.47 -0.67 -46.96
C LEU A 481 17.64 -1.43 -45.64
N LEU A 482 16.54 -1.78 -44.99
CA LEU A 482 16.51 -2.55 -43.74
C LEU A 482 16.25 -4.04 -44.01
N GLY A 483 16.98 -4.90 -43.29
CA GLY A 483 16.78 -6.34 -43.25
C GLY A 483 15.68 -6.77 -42.28
N PRO A 484 15.16 -8.01 -42.42
CA PRO A 484 14.02 -8.52 -41.65
C PRO A 484 14.27 -8.53 -40.13
N ASP A 485 15.49 -8.83 -39.68
CA ASP A 485 15.87 -8.92 -38.26
C ASP A 485 15.55 -7.65 -37.45
N LEU A 486 15.51 -6.49 -38.12
CA LEU A 486 15.26 -5.20 -37.48
C LEU A 486 13.77 -4.93 -37.23
N PHE A 487 12.86 -5.58 -37.95
CA PHE A 487 11.44 -5.19 -37.92
C PHE A 487 10.44 -6.34 -37.87
N ILE A 488 10.80 -7.58 -38.20
CA ILE A 488 9.86 -8.72 -38.18
C ILE A 488 9.31 -8.97 -36.77
N ALA A 489 10.18 -9.00 -35.74
CA ALA A 489 9.73 -9.17 -34.36
C ALA A 489 8.75 -8.08 -33.91
N LEU A 490 8.92 -6.84 -34.40
CA LEU A 490 7.99 -5.74 -34.13
C LEU A 490 6.68 -5.91 -34.91
N ALA A 491 6.76 -6.36 -36.17
CA ALA A 491 5.60 -6.65 -37.01
C ALA A 491 4.72 -7.75 -36.40
N GLU A 492 5.32 -8.80 -35.83
CA GLU A 492 4.63 -9.88 -35.14
C GLU A 492 3.92 -9.38 -33.88
N LYS A 493 4.66 -8.67 -32.99
CA LYS A 493 4.09 -8.09 -31.76
C LYS A 493 2.90 -7.16 -32.01
N THR A 494 2.90 -6.47 -33.15
CA THR A 494 1.84 -5.51 -33.51
C THR A 494 0.76 -6.11 -34.42
N GLY A 495 0.90 -7.36 -34.84
CA GLY A 495 0.00 -8.04 -35.79
C GLY A 495 0.13 -7.56 -37.24
N LEU A 496 1.01 -6.59 -37.53
CA LEU A 496 1.25 -6.08 -38.89
C LEU A 496 1.90 -7.12 -39.81
N ILE A 497 2.52 -8.16 -39.24
CA ILE A 497 3.12 -9.26 -39.99
C ILE A 497 2.12 -9.98 -40.90
N ILE A 498 0.82 -10.00 -40.56
CA ILE A 498 -0.21 -10.63 -41.39
C ILE A 498 -0.35 -9.87 -42.71
N GLN A 499 -0.47 -8.54 -42.66
CA GLN A 499 -0.60 -7.68 -43.84
C GLN A 499 0.68 -7.68 -44.70
N ILE A 500 1.84 -7.66 -44.04
CA ILE A 500 3.14 -7.75 -44.71
C ILE A 500 3.26 -9.10 -45.42
N GLY A 501 2.88 -10.17 -44.74
CA GLY A 501 2.84 -11.54 -45.26
C GLY A 501 1.98 -11.71 -46.51
N GLU A 502 0.77 -11.17 -46.50
CA GLU A 502 -0.11 -11.15 -47.67
C GLU A 502 0.53 -10.41 -48.85
N TRP A 503 1.21 -9.29 -48.59
CA TRP A 503 1.95 -8.56 -49.61
C TRP A 503 3.14 -9.37 -50.15
N VAL A 504 3.92 -10.02 -49.29
CA VAL A 504 5.05 -10.88 -49.66
C VAL A 504 4.58 -12.03 -50.54
N LEU A 505 3.54 -12.76 -50.13
CA LEU A 505 2.97 -13.86 -50.90
C LEU A 505 2.52 -13.39 -52.29
N ASN A 506 1.86 -12.24 -52.37
CA ASN A 506 1.40 -11.67 -53.62
C ASN A 506 2.55 -11.34 -54.57
N GLU A 507 3.57 -10.64 -54.09
CA GLU A 507 4.72 -10.22 -54.90
C GLU A 507 5.61 -11.41 -55.30
N ALA A 508 5.82 -12.37 -54.40
CA ALA A 508 6.56 -13.60 -54.71
C ALA A 508 5.84 -14.41 -55.80
N CYS A 509 4.52 -14.60 -55.70
CA CYS A 509 3.76 -15.31 -56.73
C CYS A 509 3.74 -14.55 -58.07
N ARG A 510 3.63 -13.21 -58.04
CA ARG A 510 3.75 -12.36 -59.24
C ARG A 510 5.09 -12.57 -59.93
N GLN A 511 6.19 -12.50 -59.16
CA GLN A 511 7.54 -12.62 -59.70
C GLN A 511 7.84 -14.03 -60.21
N MET A 512 7.40 -15.07 -59.49
CA MET A 512 7.57 -16.46 -59.94
C MET A 512 6.77 -16.74 -61.21
N ARG A 513 5.57 -16.14 -61.36
CA ARG A 513 4.81 -16.23 -62.62
C ARG A 513 5.57 -15.62 -63.78
N GLU A 514 6.24 -14.49 -63.55
CA GLU A 514 7.07 -13.85 -64.56
C GLU A 514 8.21 -14.77 -65.00
N TRP A 515 8.97 -15.35 -64.06
CA TRP A 515 10.01 -16.33 -64.37
C TRP A 515 9.49 -17.61 -65.05
N TYR A 516 8.31 -18.08 -64.62
CA TYR A 516 7.63 -19.21 -65.25
C TYR A 516 7.39 -18.95 -66.76
N THR A 517 6.89 -17.77 -67.11
CA THR A 517 6.66 -17.38 -68.51
C THR A 517 7.95 -17.14 -69.30
N GLN A 518 9.06 -16.86 -68.62
CA GLN A 518 10.39 -16.68 -69.22
C GLN A 518 11.14 -17.99 -69.48
N GLY A 519 10.51 -19.15 -69.22
CA GLY A 519 11.07 -20.47 -69.55
C GLY A 519 11.60 -21.26 -68.34
N TYR A 520 11.28 -20.85 -67.11
CA TYR A 520 11.68 -21.57 -65.88
C TYR A 520 10.48 -22.25 -65.19
N PRO A 521 9.76 -23.19 -65.84
CA PRO A 521 8.55 -23.80 -65.27
C PRO A 521 8.82 -24.78 -64.14
N HIS A 522 10.07 -25.18 -63.95
CA HIS A 522 10.51 -26.14 -62.93
C HIS A 522 11.01 -25.46 -61.65
N TRP A 523 11.11 -24.13 -61.65
CA TRP A 523 11.58 -23.37 -60.50
C TRP A 523 10.50 -23.26 -59.42
N ARG A 524 10.97 -23.14 -58.18
CA ARG A 524 10.14 -22.88 -57.01
C ARG A 524 10.56 -21.59 -56.33
N ILE A 525 9.59 -20.80 -55.88
CA ILE A 525 9.83 -19.67 -55.00
C ILE A 525 9.45 -20.04 -53.58
N ALA A 526 10.37 -19.84 -52.64
CA ALA A 526 10.15 -20.12 -51.23
C ALA A 526 9.79 -18.84 -50.47
N VAL A 527 8.77 -18.90 -49.61
CA VAL A 527 8.29 -17.78 -48.80
C VAL A 527 8.18 -18.20 -47.35
N ASN A 528 8.88 -17.48 -46.48
CA ASN A 528 8.83 -17.64 -45.03
C ASN A 528 7.50 -17.17 -44.44
N LEU A 529 6.94 -18.00 -43.55
CA LEU A 529 5.74 -17.68 -42.77
C LEU A 529 6.07 -17.56 -41.28
N SER A 530 5.68 -16.44 -40.69
CA SER A 530 5.69 -16.31 -39.22
C SER A 530 4.67 -17.24 -38.56
N ALA A 531 4.89 -17.58 -37.29
CA ALA A 531 3.95 -18.35 -36.49
C ALA A 531 2.56 -17.68 -36.42
N LEU A 532 2.52 -16.35 -36.34
CA LEU A 532 1.26 -15.60 -36.28
C LEU A 532 0.47 -15.67 -37.59
N GLN A 533 1.16 -15.62 -38.74
CA GLN A 533 0.53 -15.82 -40.05
C GLN A 533 0.02 -17.25 -40.22
N PHE A 534 0.79 -18.24 -39.76
CA PHE A 534 0.43 -19.65 -39.85
C PHE A 534 -0.86 -19.96 -39.08
N CYS A 535 -1.00 -19.39 -37.88
CA CYS A 535 -2.21 -19.53 -37.06
C CYS A 535 -3.38 -18.65 -37.53
N HIS A 536 -3.21 -17.81 -38.55
CA HIS A 536 -4.27 -16.93 -39.02
C HIS A 536 -5.29 -17.71 -39.87
N ASN A 537 -6.56 -17.67 -39.45
CA ASN A 537 -7.66 -18.41 -40.11
C ASN A 537 -7.80 -18.13 -41.63
N GLY A 538 -7.35 -16.97 -42.10
CA GLY A 538 -7.40 -16.56 -43.51
C GLY A 538 -6.28 -17.08 -44.40
N LEU A 539 -5.24 -17.74 -43.86
CA LEU A 539 -4.03 -18.08 -44.62
C LEU A 539 -4.31 -18.93 -45.86
N VAL A 540 -5.04 -20.05 -45.71
CA VAL A 540 -5.33 -20.98 -46.82
C VAL A 540 -6.06 -20.25 -47.95
N THR A 541 -7.03 -19.39 -47.61
CA THR A 541 -7.77 -18.58 -48.59
C THR A 541 -6.86 -17.56 -49.26
N ALA A 542 -5.99 -16.88 -48.50
CA ALA A 542 -5.06 -15.90 -49.05
C ALA A 542 -4.07 -16.52 -50.06
N VAL A 543 -3.57 -17.74 -49.78
CA VAL A 543 -2.70 -18.49 -50.70
C VAL A 543 -3.48 -18.89 -51.95
N ALA A 544 -4.68 -19.46 -51.80
CA ALA A 544 -5.52 -19.88 -52.92
C ALA A 544 -5.86 -18.71 -53.86
N ASP A 545 -6.30 -17.58 -53.29
CA ASP A 545 -6.64 -16.37 -54.03
C ASP A 545 -5.42 -15.79 -54.76
N THR A 546 -4.24 -15.87 -54.16
CA THR A 546 -3.00 -15.32 -54.74
C THR A 546 -2.49 -16.18 -55.90
N LEU A 547 -2.50 -17.50 -55.76
CA LEU A 547 -2.16 -18.42 -56.85
C LEU A 547 -3.12 -18.27 -58.03
N ALA A 548 -4.43 -18.17 -57.75
CA ALA A 548 -5.46 -17.96 -58.77
C ALA A 548 -5.28 -16.61 -59.50
N ARG A 549 -5.02 -15.53 -58.74
CA ARG A 549 -4.81 -14.17 -59.29
C ARG A 549 -3.66 -14.11 -60.28
N HIS A 550 -2.55 -14.78 -59.98
CA HIS A 550 -1.35 -14.80 -60.83
C HIS A 550 -1.28 -15.99 -61.79
N GLN A 551 -2.28 -16.88 -61.76
CA GLN A 551 -2.32 -18.11 -62.57
C GLN A 551 -1.03 -18.95 -62.41
N LEU A 552 -0.48 -18.98 -61.21
CA LEU A 552 0.73 -19.72 -60.90
C LEU A 552 0.37 -21.16 -60.52
N PRO A 553 1.00 -22.19 -61.13
CA PRO A 553 0.87 -23.56 -60.64
C PRO A 553 1.30 -23.66 -59.17
N ALA A 554 0.50 -24.33 -58.34
CA ALA A 554 0.72 -24.37 -56.90
C ALA A 554 2.10 -24.94 -56.50
N ASN A 555 2.61 -25.89 -57.30
CA ASN A 555 3.91 -26.54 -57.09
C ASN A 555 5.13 -25.63 -57.37
N CYS A 556 4.91 -24.41 -57.86
CA CYS A 556 5.95 -23.38 -57.98
C CYS A 556 6.08 -22.53 -56.71
N LEU A 557 5.19 -22.68 -55.72
CA LEU A 557 5.26 -22.00 -54.44
C LEU A 557 5.65 -22.99 -53.35
N THR A 558 6.69 -22.65 -52.59
CA THR A 558 7.06 -23.34 -51.36
C THR A 558 6.78 -22.42 -50.17
N LEU A 559 6.06 -22.91 -49.16
CA LEU A 559 5.86 -22.19 -47.90
C LEU A 559 6.81 -22.78 -46.85
N GLU A 560 7.64 -21.92 -46.27
CA GLU A 560 8.63 -22.28 -45.25
C GLU A 560 8.08 -21.92 -43.87
N ILE A 561 8.08 -22.90 -42.97
CA ILE A 561 7.68 -22.74 -41.57
C ILE A 561 8.74 -23.32 -40.65
N THR A 562 9.05 -22.62 -39.57
CA THR A 562 10.03 -23.12 -38.61
C THR A 562 9.53 -24.38 -37.91
N GLU A 563 10.46 -25.25 -37.52
CA GLU A 563 10.19 -26.47 -36.76
C GLU A 563 9.29 -26.21 -35.53
N THR A 564 9.62 -25.17 -34.75
CA THR A 564 8.87 -24.80 -33.54
C THR A 564 7.42 -24.39 -33.87
N THR A 565 7.20 -23.69 -34.98
CA THR A 565 5.86 -23.29 -35.43
C THR A 565 5.02 -24.52 -35.80
N ALA A 566 5.61 -25.48 -36.51
CA ALA A 566 4.93 -26.71 -36.87
C ALA A 566 4.48 -27.52 -35.63
N MET A 567 5.28 -27.49 -34.56
CA MET A 567 5.10 -28.31 -33.36
C MET A 567 4.27 -27.67 -32.23
N HIS A 568 4.01 -26.35 -32.25
CA HIS A 568 3.35 -25.65 -31.14
C HIS A 568 1.93 -26.17 -30.82
N ASP A 569 1.12 -26.40 -31.86
CA ASP A 569 -0.20 -27.07 -31.78
C ASP A 569 -0.31 -28.07 -32.95
N ALA A 570 0.29 -29.25 -32.77
CA ALA A 570 0.53 -30.19 -33.86
C ALA A 570 -0.75 -30.63 -34.59
N ASP A 571 -1.88 -30.79 -33.91
CA ASP A 571 -3.13 -31.22 -34.54
C ASP A 571 -3.76 -30.09 -35.38
N ALA A 572 -3.77 -28.86 -34.87
CA ALA A 572 -4.24 -27.70 -35.63
C ALA A 572 -3.31 -27.39 -36.82
N SER A 573 -1.99 -27.41 -36.60
CA SER A 573 -0.98 -27.23 -37.64
C SER A 573 -1.13 -28.25 -38.76
N LEU A 574 -1.32 -29.52 -38.40
CA LEU A 574 -1.51 -30.60 -39.37
C LEU A 574 -2.77 -30.41 -40.23
N ALA A 575 -3.85 -29.88 -39.67
CA ALA A 575 -5.06 -29.56 -40.44
C ALA A 575 -4.82 -28.44 -41.48
N VAL A 576 -4.08 -27.38 -41.10
CA VAL A 576 -3.73 -26.29 -42.02
C VAL A 576 -2.78 -26.78 -43.11
N LEU A 577 -1.72 -27.51 -42.73
CA LEU A 577 -0.72 -28.03 -43.66
C LEU A 577 -1.33 -29.01 -44.67
N ARG A 578 -2.25 -29.88 -44.24
CA ARG A 578 -2.98 -30.76 -45.17
C ARG A 578 -3.74 -29.99 -46.22
N ARG A 579 -4.46 -28.94 -45.84
CA ARG A 579 -5.22 -28.10 -46.79
C ARG A 579 -4.29 -27.41 -47.79
N LEU A 580 -3.14 -26.92 -47.36
CA LEU A 580 -2.13 -26.32 -48.25
C LEU A 580 -1.48 -27.36 -49.18
N SER A 581 -1.17 -28.54 -48.66
CA SER A 581 -0.62 -29.66 -49.44
C SER A 581 -1.61 -30.20 -50.46
N GLU A 582 -2.89 -30.32 -50.10
CA GLU A 582 -3.99 -30.73 -51.00
C GLU A 582 -4.21 -29.73 -52.15
N MET A 583 -3.88 -28.45 -51.95
CA MET A 583 -3.84 -27.45 -53.03
C MET A 583 -2.67 -27.65 -54.00
N GLY A 584 -1.68 -28.46 -53.63
CA GLY A 584 -0.46 -28.71 -54.41
C GLY A 584 0.67 -27.71 -54.14
N VAL A 585 0.60 -26.96 -53.04
CA VAL A 585 1.69 -26.07 -52.58
C VAL A 585 2.75 -26.91 -51.87
N ASP A 586 4.02 -26.67 -52.18
CA ASP A 586 5.13 -27.36 -51.52
C ASP A 586 5.32 -26.78 -50.10
N LEU A 587 5.57 -27.66 -49.13
CA LEU A 587 5.78 -27.28 -47.74
C LEU A 587 7.19 -27.64 -47.29
N SER A 588 7.88 -26.68 -46.68
CA SER A 588 9.25 -26.83 -46.20
C SER A 588 9.34 -26.53 -44.70
N ILE A 589 10.07 -27.37 -43.98
CA ILE A 589 10.36 -27.17 -42.55
C ILE A 589 11.72 -26.50 -42.43
N ASP A 590 11.70 -25.27 -41.91
CA ASP A 590 12.86 -24.42 -41.74
C ASP A 590 13.49 -24.56 -40.35
N ASP A 591 14.77 -24.15 -40.25
CA ASP A 591 15.60 -24.20 -39.04
C ASP A 591 15.65 -25.59 -38.36
N PHE A 592 15.59 -26.67 -39.14
CA PHE A 592 15.44 -28.02 -38.59
C PHE A 592 16.68 -28.47 -37.79
N GLY A 593 16.45 -28.97 -36.57
CA GLY A 593 17.49 -29.42 -35.65
C GLY A 593 17.80 -28.43 -34.52
N THR A 594 17.25 -27.21 -34.58
CA THR A 594 17.38 -26.21 -33.52
C THR A 594 16.32 -26.37 -32.42
N GLY A 595 15.24 -27.11 -32.69
CA GLY A 595 14.11 -27.33 -31.80
C GLY A 595 13.98 -28.75 -31.23
N TYR A 596 12.93 -28.99 -30.46
CA TYR A 596 12.58 -30.32 -29.92
C TYR A 596 11.57 -31.03 -30.84
N SER A 597 12.06 -31.67 -31.90
CA SER A 597 11.21 -32.48 -32.77
C SER A 597 10.85 -33.84 -32.18
N SER A 598 9.57 -34.16 -32.19
CA SER A 598 9.13 -35.55 -32.11
C SER A 598 9.12 -36.14 -33.53
N LEU A 599 10.05 -37.05 -33.81
CA LEU A 599 10.12 -37.82 -35.07
C LEU A 599 8.77 -38.45 -35.45
N MET A 600 7.94 -38.79 -34.45
CA MET A 600 6.60 -39.30 -34.68
C MET A 600 5.68 -38.28 -35.38
N TYR A 601 5.76 -37.01 -34.99
CA TYR A 601 4.97 -35.94 -35.59
C TYR A 601 5.51 -35.55 -36.96
N LEU A 602 6.82 -35.49 -37.13
CA LEU A 602 7.46 -35.21 -38.42
C LEU A 602 6.97 -36.18 -39.51
N LYS A 603 6.84 -37.48 -39.17
CA LYS A 603 6.29 -38.51 -40.08
C LYS A 603 4.85 -38.24 -40.52
N ARG A 604 4.07 -37.49 -39.75
CA ARG A 604 2.65 -37.19 -40.04
C ARG A 604 2.47 -35.89 -40.82
N LEU A 605 3.45 -35.00 -40.80
CA LEU A 605 3.38 -33.72 -41.50
C LEU A 605 3.44 -33.94 -43.01
N PRO A 606 2.57 -33.30 -43.80
CA PRO A 606 2.60 -33.37 -45.26
C PRO A 606 3.68 -32.43 -45.84
N ALA A 607 4.90 -32.49 -45.29
CA ALA A 607 6.02 -31.70 -45.78
C ALA A 607 6.66 -32.37 -47.01
N ASN A 608 7.28 -31.56 -47.86
CA ASN A 608 8.02 -32.01 -49.05
C ASN A 608 9.53 -31.79 -48.89
N GLU A 609 9.91 -30.90 -47.98
CA GLU A 609 11.27 -30.38 -47.87
C GLU A 609 11.63 -30.11 -46.41
N ILE A 610 12.91 -30.30 -46.08
CA ILE A 610 13.54 -29.89 -44.83
C ILE A 610 14.76 -29.03 -45.16
N LYS A 611 14.91 -27.93 -44.44
CA LYS A 611 16.07 -27.04 -44.53
C LYS A 611 16.95 -27.20 -43.29
N ILE A 612 18.24 -27.44 -43.53
CA ILE A 612 19.26 -27.53 -42.48
C ILE A 612 19.72 -26.12 -42.15
N ASP A 613 19.57 -25.71 -40.89
CA ASP A 613 19.97 -24.38 -40.43
C ASP A 613 21.46 -24.11 -40.70
N ARG A 614 21.75 -22.86 -41.05
CA ARG A 614 23.11 -22.38 -41.33
C ARG A 614 24.09 -22.58 -40.16
N GLY A 615 23.59 -22.64 -38.91
CA GLY A 615 24.41 -22.84 -37.72
C GLY A 615 25.20 -24.15 -37.79
N PHE A 616 24.55 -25.24 -38.22
CA PHE A 616 25.20 -26.54 -38.37
C PHE A 616 26.12 -26.62 -39.59
N VAL A 617 25.88 -25.81 -40.63
CA VAL A 617 26.67 -25.81 -41.87
C VAL A 617 27.97 -25.02 -41.70
N ARG A 618 27.94 -23.91 -40.96
CA ARG A 618 29.09 -23.02 -40.79
C ARG A 618 30.31 -23.73 -40.21
N ASP A 619 30.09 -24.59 -39.21
CA ASP A 619 31.15 -25.16 -38.38
C ASP A 619 31.58 -26.58 -38.84
N LEU A 620 31.09 -27.05 -40.01
CA LEU A 620 31.41 -28.35 -40.64
C LEU A 620 32.90 -28.64 -40.88
N GLU A 621 33.73 -27.61 -41.04
CA GLU A 621 35.17 -27.80 -41.35
C GLU A 621 36.02 -28.11 -40.11
N HIS A 622 35.53 -27.78 -38.91
CA HIS A 622 36.34 -27.83 -37.68
C HIS A 622 35.72 -28.65 -36.55
N ASP A 623 34.40 -28.91 -36.58
CA ASP A 623 33.69 -29.65 -35.53
C ASP A 623 33.15 -31.00 -36.03
N THR A 624 33.52 -32.08 -35.34
CA THR A 624 33.05 -33.44 -35.66
C THR A 624 31.60 -33.67 -35.24
N ASP A 625 31.10 -32.91 -34.26
CA ASP A 625 29.75 -33.09 -33.72
C ASP A 625 28.70 -32.51 -34.69
N ASP A 626 28.95 -31.34 -35.28
CA ASP A 626 28.06 -30.74 -36.30
C ASP A 626 28.00 -31.59 -37.57
N ALA A 627 29.13 -32.15 -38.01
CA ALA A 627 29.15 -33.10 -39.13
C ALA A 627 28.29 -34.35 -38.84
N ALA A 628 28.27 -34.83 -37.59
CA ALA A 628 27.43 -35.95 -37.19
C ALA A 628 25.94 -35.57 -37.15
N ILE A 629 25.60 -34.38 -36.66
CA ILE A 629 24.23 -33.85 -36.63
C ILE A 629 23.69 -33.68 -38.06
N VAL A 630 24.44 -33.03 -38.94
CA VAL A 630 24.05 -32.84 -40.35
C VAL A 630 23.85 -34.20 -41.03
N SER A 631 24.73 -35.18 -40.78
CA SER A 631 24.58 -36.56 -41.27
C SER A 631 23.29 -37.23 -40.77
N ALA A 632 22.93 -37.03 -39.51
CA ALA A 632 21.71 -37.56 -38.94
C ALA A 632 20.45 -36.90 -39.55
N ILE A 633 20.46 -35.57 -39.72
CA ILE A 633 19.37 -34.83 -40.35
C ILE A 633 19.15 -35.31 -41.79
N VAL A 634 20.23 -35.46 -42.56
CA VAL A 634 20.17 -35.97 -43.93
C VAL A 634 19.60 -37.39 -43.97
N ALA A 635 20.04 -38.28 -43.07
CA ALA A 635 19.50 -39.64 -42.98
C ALA A 635 18.00 -39.67 -42.64
N VAL A 636 17.54 -38.79 -41.74
CA VAL A 636 16.11 -38.64 -41.40
C VAL A 636 15.31 -38.14 -42.60
N GLY A 637 15.79 -37.10 -43.29
CA GLY A 637 15.14 -36.57 -44.49
C GLY A 637 14.99 -37.62 -45.58
N GLN A 638 16.04 -38.40 -45.85
CA GLN A 638 16.01 -39.51 -46.81
C GLN A 638 15.02 -40.61 -46.39
N ALA A 639 15.02 -41.00 -45.11
CA ALA A 639 14.11 -42.02 -44.59
C ALA A 639 12.63 -41.61 -44.67
N LEU A 640 12.34 -40.31 -44.61
CA LEU A 640 10.99 -39.74 -44.76
C LEU A 640 10.67 -39.32 -46.20
N ASN A 641 11.59 -39.54 -47.15
CA ASN A 641 11.45 -39.16 -48.56
C ASN A 641 11.19 -37.65 -48.75
N LEU A 642 11.89 -36.83 -47.98
CA LEU A 642 11.85 -35.37 -48.03
C LEU A 642 13.05 -34.84 -48.82
N ARG A 643 12.84 -33.76 -49.59
CA ARG A 643 13.95 -33.02 -50.21
C ARG A 643 14.73 -32.31 -49.11
N ILE A 644 16.05 -32.31 -49.23
CA ILE A 644 16.93 -31.74 -48.20
C ILE A 644 17.65 -30.55 -48.81
N VAL A 645 17.50 -29.39 -48.19
CA VAL A 645 18.16 -28.15 -48.56
C VAL A 645 19.14 -27.78 -47.45
N ALA A 646 20.39 -27.48 -47.80
CA ALA A 646 21.36 -26.99 -46.83
C ALA A 646 21.57 -25.48 -47.01
N GLU A 647 21.44 -24.73 -45.92
CA GLU A 647 21.59 -23.28 -45.91
C GLU A 647 22.96 -22.82 -45.42
N GLY A 648 23.36 -21.60 -45.76
CA GLY A 648 24.60 -21.01 -45.27
C GLY A 648 25.87 -21.63 -45.86
N VAL A 649 25.80 -22.17 -47.08
CA VAL A 649 27.00 -22.67 -47.79
C VAL A 649 27.88 -21.51 -48.22
N GLU A 650 29.04 -21.37 -47.57
CA GLU A 650 30.00 -20.28 -47.80
C GLU A 650 31.31 -20.78 -48.42
N THR A 651 31.65 -22.06 -48.28
CA THR A 651 32.90 -22.63 -48.81
C THR A 651 32.67 -23.79 -49.78
N ALA A 652 33.59 -23.97 -50.73
CA ALA A 652 33.55 -25.09 -51.66
C ALA A 652 33.70 -26.46 -50.96
N VAL A 653 34.29 -26.49 -49.76
CA VAL A 653 34.42 -27.72 -48.95
C VAL A 653 33.06 -28.11 -48.38
N GLN A 654 32.33 -27.16 -47.77
CA GLN A 654 30.96 -27.36 -47.29
C GLN A 654 30.06 -27.84 -48.44
N GLN A 655 30.13 -27.20 -49.61
CA GLN A 655 29.37 -27.60 -50.80
C GLN A 655 29.62 -29.07 -51.16
N ARG A 656 30.89 -29.47 -51.31
CA ARG A 656 31.25 -30.86 -51.68
C ARG A 656 30.80 -31.85 -50.62
N PHE A 657 30.97 -31.53 -49.34
CA PHE A 657 30.56 -32.38 -48.23
C PHE A 657 29.05 -32.62 -48.26
N LEU A 658 28.26 -31.55 -48.34
CA LEU A 658 26.79 -31.62 -48.36
C LEU A 658 26.24 -32.34 -49.60
N THR A 659 26.84 -32.11 -50.78
CA THR A 659 26.51 -32.87 -52.00
C THR A 659 26.79 -34.35 -51.82
N HIS A 660 27.96 -34.72 -51.27
CA HIS A 660 28.34 -36.12 -51.09
C HIS A 660 27.47 -36.85 -50.04
N LEU A 661 27.02 -36.10 -49.02
CA LEU A 661 26.14 -36.60 -47.98
C LEU A 661 24.72 -36.91 -48.51
N GLY A 662 24.34 -36.29 -49.64
CA GLY A 662 23.06 -36.52 -50.30
C GLY A 662 22.03 -35.40 -50.07
N CYS A 663 22.48 -34.16 -49.82
CA CYS A 663 21.60 -32.99 -49.93
C CYS A 663 21.12 -32.82 -51.38
N HIS A 664 19.89 -32.38 -51.57
CA HIS A 664 19.29 -32.21 -52.89
C HIS A 664 19.50 -30.81 -53.44
N SER A 665 19.44 -29.79 -52.58
CA SER A 665 19.68 -28.40 -52.98
C SER A 665 20.54 -27.69 -51.96
N LEU A 666 21.27 -26.67 -52.43
CA LEU A 666 22.20 -25.89 -51.64
C LEU A 666 21.88 -24.41 -51.80
N GLN A 667 22.02 -23.66 -50.71
CA GLN A 667 21.84 -22.22 -50.66
C GLN A 667 22.89 -21.59 -49.76
N GLY A 668 23.48 -20.47 -50.19
CA GLY A 668 24.47 -19.75 -49.42
C GLY A 668 25.25 -18.74 -50.25
N PHE A 669 26.10 -17.95 -49.58
CA PHE A 669 26.83 -16.84 -50.22
C PHE A 669 27.90 -17.30 -51.21
N LEU A 670 28.35 -18.55 -51.15
CA LEU A 670 29.20 -19.13 -52.18
C LEU A 670 28.48 -19.17 -53.54
N LEU A 671 27.18 -19.43 -53.53
CA LEU A 671 26.35 -19.68 -54.72
C LEU A 671 25.69 -18.40 -55.23
N GLY A 672 25.31 -17.49 -54.32
CA GLY A 672 24.78 -16.19 -54.69
C GLY A 672 24.21 -15.44 -53.49
N HIS A 673 24.38 -14.13 -53.50
CA HIS A 673 23.76 -13.25 -52.52
C HIS A 673 22.30 -12.96 -52.89
N PRO A 674 21.46 -12.56 -51.92
CA PRO A 674 20.13 -12.05 -52.20
C PRO A 674 20.20 -10.80 -53.10
N LEU A 675 19.44 -10.79 -54.21
CA LEU A 675 19.44 -9.71 -55.20
C LEU A 675 18.02 -9.32 -55.63
N PRO A 676 17.79 -8.08 -56.13
CA PRO A 676 16.54 -7.73 -56.80
C PRO A 676 16.27 -8.64 -58.01
N ALA A 677 15.00 -8.87 -58.33
CA ALA A 677 14.58 -9.85 -59.36
C ALA A 677 15.31 -9.73 -60.71
N GLN A 678 15.58 -8.51 -61.16
CA GLN A 678 16.26 -8.28 -62.44
C GLN A 678 17.73 -8.71 -62.39
N GLN A 679 18.46 -8.26 -61.36
CA GLN A 679 19.88 -8.62 -61.17
C GLN A 679 20.03 -10.12 -60.91
N PHE A 680 19.13 -10.70 -60.11
CA PHE A 680 19.06 -12.13 -59.88
C PHE A 680 19.03 -12.91 -61.19
N LEU A 681 18.14 -12.55 -62.12
CA LEU A 681 17.99 -13.28 -63.37
C LEU A 681 19.16 -13.06 -64.35
N GLU A 682 19.74 -11.86 -64.34
CA GLU A 682 20.97 -11.54 -65.10
C GLU A 682 22.14 -12.42 -64.63
N ASP A 683 22.34 -12.56 -63.32
CA ASP A 683 23.39 -13.39 -62.73
C ASP A 683 23.17 -14.88 -63.02
N ILE A 684 21.93 -15.37 -62.91
CA ILE A 684 21.60 -16.75 -63.26
C ILE A 684 21.90 -17.04 -64.74
N ARG A 685 21.49 -16.17 -65.66
CA ARG A 685 21.77 -16.34 -67.09
C ARG A 685 23.28 -16.32 -67.39
N ALA A 686 24.03 -15.44 -66.72
CA ALA A 686 25.47 -15.39 -66.85
C ALA A 686 26.13 -16.70 -66.35
N ALA A 687 25.64 -17.25 -65.24
CA ALA A 687 26.11 -18.52 -64.71
C ALA A 687 25.77 -19.70 -65.63
N GLU A 688 24.56 -19.74 -66.20
CA GLU A 688 24.15 -20.77 -67.17
C GLU A 688 25.04 -20.74 -68.43
N VAL A 689 25.34 -19.56 -68.97
CA VAL A 689 26.23 -19.42 -70.14
C VAL A 689 27.65 -19.88 -69.81
N LYS A 690 28.16 -19.52 -68.63
CA LYS A 690 29.50 -19.96 -68.19
C LYS A 690 29.57 -21.49 -68.02
N ALA A 691 28.56 -22.11 -67.43
CA ALA A 691 28.49 -23.56 -67.27
C ALA A 691 28.49 -24.30 -68.61
N VAL A 692 27.81 -23.77 -69.64
CA VAL A 692 27.82 -24.33 -70.99
C VAL A 692 29.20 -24.20 -71.64
N LEU A 693 29.91 -23.08 -71.44
CA LEU A 693 31.26 -22.86 -71.96
C LEU A 693 32.28 -23.79 -71.27
N ASP A 694 32.24 -23.89 -69.94
CA ASP A 694 33.14 -24.75 -69.16
C ASP A 694 32.94 -26.25 -69.49
N ALA A 695 31.70 -26.67 -69.77
CA ALA A 695 31.39 -28.03 -70.25
C ALA A 695 31.92 -28.29 -71.68
N SER A 696 31.99 -27.26 -72.53
CA SER A 696 32.52 -27.38 -73.88
C SER A 696 34.05 -27.47 -73.94
N ASP A 697 34.76 -26.80 -73.02
CA ASP A 697 36.22 -26.89 -72.87
C ASP A 697 36.65 -28.23 -72.25
N ALA A 698 35.89 -28.78 -71.29
CA ALA A 698 36.13 -30.11 -70.74
C ALA A 698 35.99 -31.23 -71.79
N GLY A 699 35.15 -31.04 -72.81
CA GLY A 699 34.99 -31.95 -73.94
C GLY A 699 36.15 -31.93 -74.95
N GLN A 700 36.97 -30.87 -74.98
CA GLN A 700 38.15 -30.79 -75.85
C GLN A 700 39.44 -31.35 -75.21
N LEU A 701 39.45 -31.57 -73.89
CA LEU A 701 40.55 -32.23 -73.16
C LEU A 701 40.42 -33.77 -73.11
N ALA A 702 39.35 -34.34 -73.70
CA ALA A 702 39.08 -35.77 -73.75
C ALA A 702 39.02 -36.34 -75.18
N ILE A 703 39.90 -35.85 -76.08
CA ILE A 703 40.21 -36.48 -77.39
C ILE A 703 41.70 -36.74 -77.49
#